data_AF-A0AA35R7Q3-F1
#
_entry.id   AF-A0AA35R7Q3-F1
#
_cell.length_a   1.000
_cell.length_b   1.000
_cell.length_c   1.000
_cell.angle_alpha   90.00
_cell.angle_beta   90.00
_cell.angle_gamma   90.00
#
_symmetry.space_group_name_H-M   'P 1'
#
loop_
_entity.id
_entity.type
_entity.pdbx_description
1 polymer ?
#
loop_
_entity_poly.entity_id
_entity_poly.type
_entity_poly.pdbx_seq_one_letter_code
_entity_poly.pdbx_strand_id
1 'polypeptide(L)'
;MPSKQLPNLLVIMSDEHAPMYSGPYGHPLVQTPHMDRLAEEGVTFTNAYCNSPLCMPSRMSFMTGRYIHHIGAWDNAAPLRPDAVTWAHLLRSEGYDVVLSGKQHFGGMDQLHGFRSQLARDLHAERQHALTDWDNGTPPASRPWQGLAQAGPGTTEEIEVDDLAETEALAYLRDPARHEQPWALNVSFIAPHFPLVVPQRFWDLYPLDEIDLPDIPEGHLENQHPVYQRMRRMFGCVDFPEELIRRGRAGYYGLITYLDEKIGRLFKTLEETGQLENTVVVYTSDHGEMNGEHGMWRKSNFYEASARVPLQIVFPDRLPTGKRIDEVVSLVDLTATLVDIAGARSVDQLDGDSLLPLMRGAASDWKDFAFSEYLAHGVERPMAMLRKGQYKFNYSLGDAPELYDIVEDPNEFRNLADDEAYQAICQELEAQLLAEWDPVEIEKQVRASQKARILVDQSCGYAGDTRAHTPDIDQFATEGANFCNAVSGSPMCAPYRASLFTGKYASSTGMAINELRMNPNHDCFGHVLHRNGYQTSYIGKWHLWANQLGKHNDPQNSYIPPGQHRLGFDGEWSAYNFHHLYFDAYYHKDSPEKIVLPGYEPDGQTDLAIDYLQRASTSDNPFALFLSIGTPHDPWTQDNVPPADYEMFKDVDFPLPPNYRDENDPYSDTWAIMSAAERAALPEWMRVYYAMTANLDWNIGRLLQAVDDLGLRDNTIFVFTSDHGEMFGAQGRRAKNIFYEEAGARSISCPVAAANSGRTRLRCVLEHTGHHADVVVYAKSADSRGC
;
A
#
# COMPACT_ATOMS: atom_id res chain seq x y z
N MET A 1 -16.32 23.85 -41.24
CA MET A 1 -16.83 22.53 -40.79
C MET A 1 -17.46 22.76 -39.43
N PRO A 2 -18.64 22.20 -39.10
CA PRO A 2 -19.14 22.29 -37.73
C PRO A 2 -18.05 21.73 -36.79
N SER A 3 -17.75 22.43 -35.69
CA SER A 3 -16.77 21.98 -34.70
C SER A 3 -17.14 20.56 -34.28
N LYS A 4 -16.22 19.61 -34.44
CA LYS A 4 -16.45 18.21 -34.08
C LYS A 4 -16.61 18.16 -32.56
N GLN A 5 -17.84 18.15 -32.06
CA GLN A 5 -18.13 18.07 -30.63
C GLN A 5 -17.63 16.71 -30.14
N LEU A 6 -16.70 16.72 -29.18
CA LEU A 6 -16.16 15.53 -28.55
C LEU A 6 -17.26 14.88 -27.68
N PRO A 7 -17.41 13.54 -27.69
CA PRO A 7 -18.40 12.86 -26.85
C PRO A 7 -17.92 12.76 -25.41
N ASN A 8 -18.85 12.63 -24.47
CA ASN A 8 -18.55 12.23 -23.10
C ASN A 8 -18.23 10.73 -23.04
N LEU A 9 -17.51 10.31 -22.01
CA LEU A 9 -17.11 8.91 -21.81
C LEU A 9 -17.51 8.48 -20.40
N LEU A 10 -18.42 7.51 -20.29
CA LEU A 10 -18.72 6.83 -19.05
C LEU A 10 -18.15 5.41 -19.13
N VAL A 11 -17.05 5.16 -18.41
CA VAL A 11 -16.47 3.83 -18.26
C VAL A 11 -16.97 3.25 -16.95
N ILE A 12 -17.72 2.15 -17.04
CA ILE A 12 -18.18 1.39 -15.88
C ILE A 12 -17.32 0.13 -15.82
N MET A 13 -16.52 0.01 -14.77
CA MET A 13 -15.68 -1.15 -14.53
C MET A 13 -16.16 -1.87 -13.27
N SER A 14 -16.19 -3.19 -13.31
CA SER A 14 -16.40 -4.04 -12.13
C SER A 14 -15.12 -4.80 -11.80
N ASP A 15 -14.94 -5.20 -10.54
CA ASP A 15 -13.84 -6.06 -10.12
C ASP A 15 -14.31 -7.53 -10.11
N GLU A 16 -13.58 -8.45 -10.75
CA GLU A 16 -13.84 -9.89 -10.65
C GLU A 16 -15.17 -10.38 -11.29
N HIS A 17 -15.60 -9.85 -12.44
CA HIS A 17 -16.80 -10.31 -13.15
C HIS A 17 -16.49 -11.14 -14.40
N ALA A 18 -16.79 -12.45 -14.36
CA ALA A 18 -16.72 -13.31 -15.54
C ALA A 18 -18.02 -13.21 -16.38
N PRO A 19 -17.93 -13.05 -17.71
CA PRO A 19 -19.09 -12.71 -18.54
C PRO A 19 -20.18 -13.78 -18.53
N MET A 20 -19.82 -15.06 -18.44
CA MET A 20 -20.77 -16.17 -18.45
C MET A 20 -21.76 -16.15 -17.29
N TYR A 21 -21.56 -15.32 -16.25
CA TYR A 21 -22.48 -15.15 -15.13
C TYR A 21 -23.40 -13.93 -15.29
N SER A 22 -23.79 -13.58 -16.51
CA SER A 22 -24.73 -12.49 -16.79
C SER A 22 -25.67 -12.79 -17.97
N GLY A 23 -26.81 -12.10 -18.01
CA GLY A 23 -27.83 -12.23 -19.06
C GLY A 23 -27.31 -12.04 -20.49
N PRO A 24 -26.47 -11.03 -20.79
CA PRO A 24 -25.97 -10.79 -22.15
C PRO A 24 -25.10 -11.91 -22.74
N TYR A 25 -24.60 -12.80 -21.88
CA TYR A 25 -23.79 -13.96 -22.26
C TYR A 25 -24.53 -15.28 -22.04
N GLY A 26 -25.82 -15.23 -21.71
CA GLY A 26 -26.72 -16.38 -21.70
C GLY A 26 -26.85 -17.11 -20.37
N HIS A 27 -26.42 -16.52 -19.25
CA HIS A 27 -26.61 -17.17 -17.95
C HIS A 27 -28.12 -17.30 -17.63
N PRO A 28 -28.62 -18.50 -17.30
CA PRO A 28 -30.06 -18.72 -17.17
C PRO A 28 -30.66 -18.18 -15.87
N LEU A 29 -29.84 -17.96 -14.84
CA LEU A 29 -30.31 -17.59 -13.49
C LEU A 29 -30.06 -16.12 -13.13
N VAL A 30 -28.96 -15.53 -13.61
CA VAL A 30 -28.48 -14.25 -13.08
C VAL A 30 -29.27 -13.11 -13.72
N GLN A 31 -29.87 -12.27 -12.89
CA GLN A 31 -30.74 -11.19 -13.31
C GLN A 31 -29.92 -9.93 -13.57
N THR A 32 -29.77 -9.55 -14.85
CA THR A 32 -29.04 -8.34 -15.26
C THR A 32 -29.78 -7.53 -16.33
N PRO A 33 -31.02 -7.07 -16.08
CA PRO A 33 -31.82 -6.36 -17.08
C PRO A 33 -31.16 -5.08 -17.61
N HIS A 34 -30.30 -4.41 -16.84
CA HIS A 34 -29.62 -3.21 -17.30
C HIS A 34 -28.40 -3.51 -18.18
N MET A 35 -27.67 -4.60 -17.93
CA MET A 35 -26.66 -5.13 -18.87
C MET A 35 -27.30 -5.72 -20.13
N ASP A 36 -28.49 -6.31 -20.03
CA ASP A 36 -29.27 -6.77 -21.21
C ASP A 36 -29.62 -5.58 -22.11
N ARG A 37 -30.09 -4.48 -21.51
CA ARG A 37 -30.33 -3.22 -22.22
C ARG A 37 -29.06 -2.69 -22.91
N LEU A 38 -27.91 -2.72 -22.23
CA LEU A 38 -26.61 -2.38 -22.85
C LEU A 38 -26.32 -3.24 -24.08
N ALA A 39 -26.65 -4.53 -24.04
CA ALA A 39 -26.48 -5.44 -25.16
C ALA A 39 -27.41 -5.09 -26.34
N GLU A 40 -28.67 -4.76 -26.05
CA GLU A 40 -29.69 -4.42 -27.04
C GLU A 40 -29.41 -3.07 -27.72
N GLU A 41 -28.95 -2.08 -26.96
CA GLU A 41 -28.68 -0.72 -27.46
C GLU A 41 -27.27 -0.54 -28.04
N GLY A 42 -26.36 -1.49 -27.79
CA GLY A 42 -24.95 -1.34 -28.11
C GLY A 42 -24.33 -2.49 -28.89
N VAL A 43 -23.03 -2.61 -28.72
CA VAL A 43 -22.20 -3.70 -29.24
C VAL A 43 -21.71 -4.53 -28.06
N THR A 44 -21.87 -5.85 -28.12
CA THR A 44 -21.33 -6.81 -27.15
C THR A 44 -20.21 -7.61 -27.79
N PHE A 45 -19.02 -7.58 -27.21
CA PHE A 45 -17.90 -8.44 -27.62
C PHE A 45 -18.01 -9.74 -26.86
N THR A 46 -18.11 -10.86 -27.58
CA THR A 46 -18.22 -12.16 -26.93
C THR A 46 -16.86 -12.64 -26.44
N ASN A 47 -15.75 -12.30 -27.11
CA ASN A 47 -14.41 -12.82 -26.78
C ASN A 47 -13.45 -11.70 -26.32
N ALA A 48 -13.78 -11.01 -25.22
CA ALA A 48 -12.92 -10.00 -24.60
C ALA A 48 -12.13 -10.56 -23.41
N TYR A 49 -10.82 -10.30 -23.37
CA TYR A 49 -9.92 -10.83 -22.34
C TYR A 49 -9.17 -9.73 -21.58
N CYS A 50 -8.96 -9.98 -20.28
CA CYS A 50 -8.05 -9.16 -19.49
C CYS A 50 -6.58 -9.45 -19.82
N ASN A 51 -5.72 -8.46 -19.61
CA ASN A 51 -4.29 -8.60 -19.87
C ASN A 51 -3.50 -9.17 -18.68
N SER A 52 -4.17 -9.37 -17.54
CA SER A 52 -3.71 -10.21 -16.44
C SER A 52 -4.92 -10.63 -15.60
N PRO A 53 -5.06 -11.90 -15.19
CA PRO A 53 -6.14 -12.34 -14.30
C PRO A 53 -5.89 -11.94 -12.83
N LEU A 54 -5.58 -10.67 -12.59
CA LEU A 54 -5.32 -10.09 -11.26
C LEU A 54 -5.57 -8.57 -11.27
N CYS A 55 -6.16 -8.06 -10.18
CA CYS A 55 -6.66 -6.69 -10.06
C CYS A 55 -5.68 -5.60 -10.54
N MET A 56 -4.60 -5.33 -9.79
CA MET A 56 -3.71 -4.20 -10.09
C MET A 56 -3.03 -4.36 -11.46
N PRO A 57 -2.40 -5.50 -11.82
CA PRO A 57 -1.77 -5.63 -13.14
C PRO A 57 -2.75 -5.40 -14.29
N SER A 58 -3.96 -5.98 -14.22
CA SER A 58 -4.98 -5.79 -15.26
C SER A 58 -5.41 -4.34 -15.38
N ARG A 59 -5.68 -3.69 -14.24
CA ARG A 59 -6.09 -2.29 -14.18
C ARG A 59 -5.00 -1.36 -14.67
N MET A 60 -3.73 -1.63 -14.36
CA MET A 60 -2.60 -0.83 -14.87
C MET A 60 -2.39 -1.02 -16.37
N SER A 61 -2.59 -2.24 -16.88
CA SER A 61 -2.59 -2.51 -18.32
C SER A 61 -3.70 -1.75 -19.03
N PHE A 62 -4.92 -1.78 -18.48
CA PHE A 62 -6.05 -1.00 -18.98
C PHE A 62 -5.77 0.52 -18.91
N MET A 63 -5.17 1.02 -17.82
CA MET A 63 -4.89 2.45 -17.71
C MET A 63 -3.86 2.93 -18.75
N THR A 64 -2.85 2.12 -19.03
CA THR A 64 -1.74 2.48 -19.92
C THR A 64 -1.95 2.08 -21.38
N GLY A 65 -2.80 1.08 -21.64
CA GLY A 65 -2.95 0.46 -22.96
C GLY A 65 -1.74 -0.39 -23.35
N ARG A 66 -0.98 -0.88 -22.34
CA ARG A 66 0.26 -1.62 -22.52
C ARG A 66 0.28 -2.89 -21.68
N TYR A 67 0.94 -3.94 -22.17
CA TYR A 67 1.11 -5.21 -21.48
C TYR A 67 1.96 -5.09 -20.21
N ILE A 68 1.89 -6.10 -19.32
CA ILE A 68 2.47 -6.02 -17.97
C ILE A 68 3.98 -5.90 -18.03
N HIS A 69 4.63 -6.66 -18.91
CA HIS A 69 6.07 -6.61 -19.13
C HIS A 69 6.60 -5.27 -19.67
N HIS A 70 5.74 -4.43 -20.26
CA HIS A 70 6.11 -3.08 -20.68
C HIS A 70 6.05 -2.04 -19.56
N ILE A 71 5.20 -2.26 -18.54
CA ILE A 71 4.90 -1.25 -17.51
C ILE A 71 5.46 -1.60 -16.13
N GLY A 72 5.85 -2.86 -15.91
CA GLY A 72 6.45 -3.32 -14.65
C GLY A 72 5.49 -3.40 -13.46
N ALA A 73 4.18 -3.39 -13.71
CA ALA A 73 3.14 -3.56 -12.69
C ALA A 73 2.84 -5.06 -12.47
N TRP A 74 3.85 -5.79 -11.99
CA TRP A 74 3.91 -7.27 -12.02
C TRP A 74 2.84 -7.99 -11.19
N ASP A 75 2.47 -7.42 -10.03
CA ASP A 75 1.57 -8.02 -9.05
C ASP A 75 0.86 -6.92 -8.23
N ASN A 76 -0.03 -7.29 -7.31
CA ASN A 76 -0.80 -6.35 -6.48
C ASN A 76 0.03 -5.50 -5.50
N ALA A 77 1.35 -5.72 -5.41
CA ALA A 77 2.26 -4.91 -4.62
C ALA A 77 3.33 -4.22 -5.50
N ALA A 78 3.18 -4.25 -6.83
CA ALA A 78 4.09 -3.60 -7.77
C ALA A 78 3.40 -2.35 -8.35
N PRO A 79 3.58 -1.17 -7.73
CA PRO A 79 2.87 0.04 -8.15
C PRO A 79 3.26 0.46 -9.57
N LEU A 80 2.31 1.03 -10.30
CA LEU A 80 2.61 1.67 -11.57
C LEU A 80 3.56 2.84 -11.33
N ARG A 81 4.53 3.03 -12.23
CA ARG A 81 5.48 4.12 -12.10
C ARG A 81 4.77 5.47 -12.20
N PRO A 82 5.11 6.49 -11.39
CA PRO A 82 4.48 7.81 -11.45
C PRO A 82 4.66 8.55 -12.79
N ASP A 83 5.64 8.15 -13.60
CA ASP A 83 5.90 8.72 -14.93
C ASP A 83 5.17 7.98 -16.07
N ALA A 84 4.39 6.94 -15.76
CA ALA A 84 3.63 6.19 -16.75
C ALA A 84 2.47 7.03 -17.31
N VAL A 85 2.37 7.11 -18.64
CA VAL A 85 1.26 7.78 -19.30
C VAL A 85 0.05 6.85 -19.35
N THR A 86 -1.11 7.39 -19.02
CA THR A 86 -2.38 6.67 -18.99
C THR A 86 -3.39 7.33 -19.92
N TRP A 87 -4.47 6.64 -20.28
CA TRP A 87 -5.55 7.26 -21.06
C TRP A 87 -6.14 8.48 -20.36
N ALA A 88 -6.13 8.55 -19.02
CA ALA A 88 -6.60 9.72 -18.30
C ALA A 88 -5.75 10.98 -18.60
N HIS A 89 -4.41 10.83 -18.67
CA HIS A 89 -3.53 11.90 -19.12
C HIS A 89 -3.82 12.34 -20.56
N LEU A 90 -4.00 11.36 -21.46
CA LEU A 90 -4.23 11.59 -22.89
C LEU A 90 -5.58 12.29 -23.15
N LEU A 91 -6.63 11.93 -22.43
CA LEU A 91 -7.93 12.59 -22.57
C LEU A 91 -7.88 14.02 -22.01
N ARG A 92 -7.19 14.24 -20.87
CA ARG A 92 -7.04 15.59 -20.31
C ARG A 92 -6.26 16.52 -21.23
N SER A 93 -5.30 16.02 -22.01
CA SER A 93 -4.60 16.86 -23.00
C SER A 93 -5.51 17.34 -24.13
N GLU A 94 -6.61 16.63 -24.40
CA GLU A 94 -7.65 17.04 -25.36
C GLU A 94 -8.78 17.87 -24.74
N GLY A 95 -8.67 18.23 -23.45
CA GLY A 95 -9.61 19.11 -22.77
C GLY A 95 -10.76 18.41 -22.05
N TYR A 96 -10.69 17.09 -21.83
CA TYR A 96 -11.67 16.37 -21.01
C TYR A 96 -11.49 16.69 -19.52
N ASP A 97 -12.61 16.80 -18.78
CA ASP A 97 -12.59 16.56 -17.34
C ASP A 97 -12.59 15.06 -17.06
N VAL A 98 -11.47 14.53 -16.58
CA VAL A 98 -11.29 13.09 -16.37
C VAL A 98 -11.24 12.78 -14.87
N VAL A 99 -12.21 12.01 -14.38
CA VAL A 99 -12.38 11.71 -12.94
C VAL A 99 -12.63 10.22 -12.70
N LEU A 100 -12.31 9.77 -11.49
CA LEU A 100 -12.47 8.39 -11.03
C LEU A 100 -13.41 8.36 -9.82
N SER A 101 -14.34 7.41 -9.78
CA SER A 101 -15.19 7.12 -8.62
C SER A 101 -15.10 5.64 -8.28
N GLY A 102 -14.47 5.28 -7.16
CA GLY A 102 -14.30 3.89 -6.71
C GLY A 102 -12.92 3.27 -7.00
N LYS A 103 -12.84 1.94 -7.02
CA LYS A 103 -11.57 1.17 -7.05
C LYS A 103 -10.86 1.25 -8.41
N GLN A 104 -9.65 1.78 -8.49
CA GLN A 104 -8.72 1.56 -9.62
C GLN A 104 -7.45 0.79 -9.21
N HIS A 105 -7.30 0.56 -7.91
CA HIS A 105 -6.25 -0.23 -7.30
C HIS A 105 -4.85 0.33 -7.57
N PHE A 106 -4.70 1.65 -7.54
CA PHE A 106 -3.38 2.27 -7.66
C PHE A 106 -2.55 1.98 -6.41
N GLY A 107 -1.42 1.30 -6.58
CA GLY A 107 -0.41 1.18 -5.52
C GLY A 107 0.55 2.37 -5.53
N GLY A 108 1.26 2.57 -4.42
CA GLY A 108 2.34 3.56 -4.36
C GLY A 108 1.85 5.00 -4.18
N MET A 109 2.71 5.98 -4.49
CA MET A 109 2.50 7.37 -4.10
C MET A 109 1.54 8.14 -4.99
N ASP A 110 1.49 7.82 -6.29
CA ASP A 110 0.55 8.45 -7.22
C ASP A 110 -0.76 7.67 -7.22
N GLN A 111 -1.78 8.27 -6.61
CA GLN A 111 -3.11 7.67 -6.51
C GLN A 111 -4.07 8.18 -7.59
N LEU A 112 -3.59 9.03 -8.50
CA LEU A 112 -4.43 9.65 -9.54
C LEU A 112 -4.01 9.26 -10.94
N HIS A 113 -2.72 9.07 -11.22
CA HIS A 113 -2.20 8.62 -12.52
C HIS A 113 -2.93 9.28 -13.71
N GLY A 114 -3.12 10.59 -13.64
CA GLY A 114 -3.75 11.40 -14.69
C GLY A 114 -5.19 11.83 -14.39
N PHE A 115 -5.95 11.13 -13.56
CA PHE A 115 -7.27 11.59 -13.11
C PHE A 115 -7.14 12.96 -12.41
N ARG A 116 -8.08 13.88 -12.68
CA ARG A 116 -8.13 15.18 -11.99
C ARG A 116 -8.46 15.01 -10.51
N SER A 117 -9.38 14.10 -10.20
CA SER A 117 -9.82 13.83 -8.84
C SER A 117 -10.39 12.43 -8.69
N GLN A 118 -10.16 11.86 -7.51
CA GLN A 118 -10.84 10.70 -6.96
C GLN A 118 -12.11 11.17 -6.22
N LEU A 119 -13.29 10.84 -6.73
CA LEU A 119 -14.58 11.27 -6.15
C LEU A 119 -14.97 10.42 -4.94
N ALA A 120 -14.89 9.10 -5.08
CA ALA A 120 -15.11 8.14 -4.00
C ALA A 120 -13.82 7.34 -3.74
N ARG A 121 -13.59 6.98 -2.46
CA ARG A 121 -12.36 6.32 -2.01
C ARG A 121 -12.12 4.96 -2.69
N ASP A 122 -10.86 4.53 -2.71
CA ASP A 122 -10.44 3.22 -3.22
C ASP A 122 -10.00 2.33 -2.05
N LEU A 123 -10.89 1.45 -1.63
CA LEU A 123 -10.66 0.57 -0.47
C LEU A 123 -9.46 -0.37 -0.66
N HIS A 124 -9.17 -0.78 -1.89
CA HIS A 124 -8.07 -1.71 -2.14
C HIS A 124 -6.72 -1.01 -2.24
N ALA A 125 -6.68 0.23 -2.72
CA ALA A 125 -5.47 1.06 -2.66
C ALA A 125 -5.07 1.44 -1.22
N GLU A 126 -6.04 1.53 -0.32
CA GLU A 126 -5.81 1.83 1.11
C GLU A 126 -5.31 0.61 1.91
N ARG A 127 -5.46 -0.61 1.38
CA ARG A 127 -5.02 -1.85 2.04
C ARG A 127 -3.58 -2.19 1.62
N GLN A 128 -2.79 -2.68 2.57
CA GLN A 128 -1.47 -3.23 2.26
C GLN A 128 -1.61 -4.60 1.60
N HIS A 129 -0.90 -4.82 0.50
CA HIS A 129 -0.85 -6.12 -0.17
C HIS A 129 0.35 -6.93 0.31
N ALA A 130 0.14 -8.24 0.48
CA ALA A 130 1.22 -9.17 0.72
C ALA A 130 2.22 -9.14 -0.44
N LEU A 131 3.51 -9.08 -0.11
CA LEU A 131 4.58 -9.16 -1.10
C LEU A 131 4.69 -10.58 -1.64
N THR A 132 4.78 -10.69 -2.96
CA THR A 132 5.06 -11.97 -3.62
C THR A 132 6.57 -12.23 -3.56
N ASP A 133 6.96 -13.44 -3.19
CA ASP A 133 8.36 -13.87 -3.12
C ASP A 133 8.54 -15.22 -3.81
N TRP A 134 8.95 -15.19 -5.08
CA TRP A 134 9.20 -16.42 -5.84
C TRP A 134 10.44 -17.18 -5.38
N ASP A 135 11.34 -16.61 -4.60
CA ASP A 135 12.51 -17.34 -4.08
C ASP A 135 12.12 -18.25 -2.90
N ASN A 136 11.03 -17.92 -2.21
CA ASN A 136 10.45 -18.72 -1.12
C ASN A 136 9.35 -19.69 -1.56
N GLY A 137 9.06 -19.75 -2.86
CA GLY A 137 8.12 -20.70 -3.47
C GLY A 137 6.65 -20.45 -3.13
N THR A 138 5.82 -21.46 -3.37
CA THR A 138 4.35 -21.41 -3.18
C THR A 138 3.89 -22.37 -2.06
N PRO A 139 4.02 -21.97 -0.78
CA PRO A 139 3.64 -22.86 0.32
C PRO A 139 2.13 -23.17 0.27
N PRO A 140 1.71 -24.42 0.53
CA PRO A 140 0.29 -24.78 0.55
C PRO A 140 -0.43 -24.08 1.70
N ALA A 141 -1.69 -23.72 1.50
CA ALA A 141 -2.51 -23.17 2.58
C ALA A 141 -2.69 -24.19 3.71
N SER A 142 -2.59 -23.72 4.95
CA SER A 142 -2.83 -24.54 6.14
C SER A 142 -4.31 -24.82 6.43
N ARG A 143 -5.21 -24.07 5.79
CA ARG A 143 -6.67 -24.17 5.93
C ARG A 143 -7.35 -23.88 4.59
N PRO A 144 -8.55 -24.44 4.34
CA PRO A 144 -9.35 -24.07 3.18
C PRO A 144 -9.64 -22.56 3.15
N TRP A 145 -9.80 -22.01 1.95
CA TRP A 145 -10.17 -20.61 1.78
C TRP A 145 -11.50 -20.30 2.46
N GLN A 146 -11.52 -19.24 3.28
CA GLN A 146 -12.67 -18.92 4.13
C GLN A 146 -13.74 -18.07 3.43
N GLY A 147 -13.51 -17.64 2.18
CA GLY A 147 -14.44 -16.75 1.46
C GLY A 147 -15.85 -17.33 1.31
N LEU A 148 -15.97 -18.63 1.07
CA LEU A 148 -17.26 -19.30 0.97
C LEU A 148 -18.00 -19.41 2.31
N ALA A 149 -17.27 -19.57 3.41
CA ALA A 149 -17.87 -19.63 4.74
C ALA A 149 -18.48 -18.28 5.15
N GLN A 150 -17.98 -17.19 4.58
CA GLN A 150 -18.49 -15.84 4.80
C GLN A 150 -19.67 -15.50 3.86
N ALA A 151 -19.92 -16.28 2.81
CA ALA A 151 -20.96 -15.97 1.84
C ALA A 151 -22.35 -15.98 2.48
N GLY A 152 -23.18 -14.97 2.21
CA GLY A 152 -24.50 -14.86 2.82
C GLY A 152 -25.14 -13.47 2.73
N PRO A 153 -26.34 -13.30 3.30
CA PRO A 153 -27.00 -12.00 3.34
C PRO A 153 -26.29 -11.06 4.34
N GLY A 154 -26.07 -9.80 3.95
CA GLY A 154 -25.43 -8.80 4.81
C GLY A 154 -25.01 -7.54 4.06
N THR A 155 -24.18 -6.74 4.71
CA THR A 155 -23.48 -5.61 4.09
C THR A 155 -22.01 -5.66 4.50
N THR A 156 -21.13 -5.09 3.70
CA THR A 156 -19.69 -5.02 3.95
C THR A 156 -19.18 -3.61 3.65
N GLU A 157 -17.92 -3.34 4.02
CA GLU A 157 -17.26 -2.08 3.65
C GLU A 157 -17.16 -1.95 2.12
N GLU A 158 -16.99 -3.06 1.39
CA GLU A 158 -17.00 -3.07 -0.08
C GLU A 158 -18.33 -2.55 -0.65
N ILE A 159 -19.47 -3.00 -0.10
CA ILE A 159 -20.81 -2.50 -0.49
C ILE A 159 -20.98 -1.01 -0.15
N GLU A 160 -20.52 -0.59 1.04
CA GLU A 160 -20.60 0.81 1.46
C GLU A 160 -19.77 1.71 0.52
N VAL A 161 -18.60 1.26 0.09
CA VAL A 161 -17.74 1.97 -0.86
C VAL A 161 -18.35 1.99 -2.26
N ASP A 162 -19.01 0.91 -2.71
CA ASP A 162 -19.74 0.88 -3.99
C ASP A 162 -20.99 1.78 -3.98
N ASP A 163 -21.69 1.89 -2.85
CA ASP A 163 -22.80 2.82 -2.65
C ASP A 163 -22.32 4.29 -2.66
N LEU A 164 -21.15 4.56 -2.07
CA LEU A 164 -20.51 5.86 -2.15
C LEU A 164 -20.05 6.18 -3.58
N ALA A 165 -19.40 5.23 -4.27
CA ALA A 165 -18.94 5.40 -5.65
C ALA A 165 -20.09 5.70 -6.61
N GLU A 166 -21.23 5.03 -6.44
CA GLU A 166 -22.47 5.35 -7.15
C GLU A 166 -22.96 6.75 -6.81
N THR A 167 -23.08 7.08 -5.51
CA THR A 167 -23.60 8.38 -5.06
C THR A 167 -22.80 9.54 -5.64
N GLU A 168 -21.47 9.47 -5.58
CA GLU A 168 -20.56 10.50 -6.10
C GLU A 168 -20.60 10.57 -7.63
N ALA A 169 -20.68 9.43 -8.33
CA ALA A 169 -20.85 9.39 -9.78
C ALA A 169 -22.16 10.05 -10.22
N LEU A 170 -23.28 9.75 -9.54
CA LEU A 170 -24.58 10.36 -9.82
C LEU A 170 -24.60 11.86 -9.53
N ALA A 171 -23.92 12.31 -8.46
CA ALA A 171 -23.76 13.72 -8.15
C ALA A 171 -22.95 14.44 -9.24
N TYR A 172 -21.85 13.84 -9.67
CA TYR A 172 -21.02 14.34 -10.76
C TYR A 172 -21.80 14.48 -12.07
N LEU A 173 -22.56 13.46 -12.47
CA LEU A 173 -23.35 13.48 -13.71
C LEU A 173 -24.46 14.53 -13.69
N ARG A 174 -25.02 14.86 -12.53
CA ARG A 174 -26.09 15.86 -12.37
C ARG A 174 -25.60 17.31 -12.32
N ASP A 175 -24.29 17.54 -12.17
CA ASP A 175 -23.73 18.88 -12.13
C ASP A 175 -23.94 19.58 -13.50
N PRO A 176 -24.64 20.73 -13.56
CA PRO A 176 -24.83 21.47 -14.81
C PRO A 176 -23.53 21.83 -15.54
N ALA A 177 -22.40 21.92 -14.83
CA ALA A 177 -21.08 22.14 -15.42
C ALA A 177 -20.67 21.01 -16.39
N ARG A 178 -21.30 19.83 -16.32
CA ARG A 178 -21.05 18.71 -17.24
C ARG A 178 -21.45 19.01 -18.69
N HIS A 179 -22.21 20.08 -18.93
CA HIS A 179 -22.54 20.52 -20.29
C HIS A 179 -21.53 21.52 -20.88
N GLU A 180 -20.57 22.02 -20.09
CA GLU A 180 -19.65 23.09 -20.52
C GLU A 180 -18.44 22.55 -21.31
N GLN A 181 -17.99 21.33 -21.01
CA GLN A 181 -16.83 20.69 -21.62
C GLN A 181 -17.02 19.16 -21.62
N PRO A 182 -16.36 18.40 -22.53
CA PRO A 182 -16.45 16.95 -22.51
C PRO A 182 -15.86 16.39 -21.20
N TRP A 183 -16.42 15.28 -20.74
CA TRP A 183 -15.95 14.61 -19.54
C TRP A 183 -15.73 13.12 -19.77
N ALA A 184 -14.83 12.54 -18.98
CA ALA A 184 -14.63 11.10 -18.87
C ALA A 184 -14.71 10.70 -17.39
N LEU A 185 -15.70 9.87 -17.06
CA LEU A 185 -15.91 9.34 -15.73
C LEU A 185 -15.65 7.84 -15.75
N ASN A 186 -14.65 7.40 -14.99
CA ASN A 186 -14.47 5.99 -14.66
C ASN A 186 -15.19 5.70 -13.35
N VAL A 187 -16.33 5.00 -13.40
CA VAL A 187 -17.01 4.48 -12.20
C VAL A 187 -16.61 3.03 -12.06
N SER A 188 -15.85 2.72 -11.01
CA SER A 188 -15.26 1.41 -10.84
C SER A 188 -15.68 0.78 -9.53
N PHE A 189 -16.56 -0.22 -9.62
CA PHE A 189 -17.15 -0.92 -8.49
C PHE A 189 -16.28 -2.12 -8.07
N ILE A 190 -16.32 -2.44 -6.78
CA ILE A 190 -15.70 -3.63 -6.19
C ILE A 190 -16.56 -4.85 -6.48
N ALA A 191 -17.89 -4.75 -6.44
CA ALA A 191 -18.74 -5.89 -6.79
C ALA A 191 -18.48 -6.37 -8.24
N PRO A 192 -18.47 -7.69 -8.50
CA PRO A 192 -18.82 -8.79 -7.59
C PRO A 192 -17.64 -9.45 -6.84
N HIS A 193 -16.48 -8.80 -6.69
CA HIS A 193 -15.34 -9.30 -5.90
C HIS A 193 -15.74 -9.67 -4.46
N PHE A 194 -15.10 -10.69 -3.89
CA PHE A 194 -15.36 -11.13 -2.51
C PHE A 194 -15.05 -10.02 -1.46
N PRO A 195 -15.67 -10.00 -0.27
CA PRO A 195 -16.49 -11.03 0.36
C PRO A 195 -17.82 -11.29 -0.37
N LEU A 196 -18.25 -12.55 -0.46
CA LEU A 196 -19.48 -12.98 -1.16
C LEU A 196 -20.75 -12.70 -0.33
N VAL A 197 -20.82 -11.50 0.24
CA VAL A 197 -21.89 -11.03 1.11
C VAL A 197 -22.68 -9.97 0.36
N VAL A 198 -24.01 -10.07 0.38
CA VAL A 198 -24.87 -9.17 -0.40
C VAL A 198 -26.14 -8.80 0.38
N PRO A 199 -26.76 -7.63 0.20
CA PRO A 199 -27.96 -7.28 0.94
C PRO A 199 -29.08 -8.31 0.75
N GLN A 200 -29.86 -8.54 1.80
CA GLN A 200 -30.88 -9.60 1.87
C GLN A 200 -31.78 -9.66 0.62
N ARG A 201 -32.19 -8.49 0.08
CA ARG A 201 -33.08 -8.45 -1.09
C ARG A 201 -32.49 -9.11 -2.35
N PHE A 202 -31.17 -9.07 -2.51
CA PHE A 202 -30.49 -9.69 -3.65
C PHE A 202 -30.19 -11.15 -3.35
N TRP A 203 -29.83 -11.48 -2.11
CA TRP A 203 -29.67 -12.85 -1.66
C TRP A 203 -30.95 -13.67 -1.88
N ASP A 204 -32.11 -13.10 -1.56
CA ASP A 204 -33.42 -13.76 -1.70
C ASP A 204 -33.82 -14.04 -3.16
N LEU A 205 -33.16 -13.45 -4.16
CA LEU A 205 -33.38 -13.75 -5.58
C LEU A 205 -32.76 -15.08 -6.01
N TYR A 206 -31.89 -15.66 -5.17
CA TYR A 206 -31.08 -16.82 -5.50
C TYR A 206 -31.20 -17.93 -4.45
N PRO A 207 -32.33 -18.66 -4.40
CA PRO A 207 -32.52 -19.80 -3.48
C PRO A 207 -31.44 -20.87 -3.68
N LEU A 208 -30.83 -21.34 -2.59
CA LEU A 208 -29.65 -22.22 -2.64
C LEU A 208 -29.90 -23.55 -3.35
N ASP A 209 -31.13 -24.06 -3.31
CA ASP A 209 -31.56 -25.30 -3.98
C ASP A 209 -31.79 -25.13 -5.49
N GLU A 210 -31.88 -23.88 -5.98
CA GLU A 210 -31.99 -23.54 -7.39
C GLU A 210 -30.64 -23.13 -8.02
N ILE A 211 -29.62 -22.89 -7.21
CA ILE A 211 -28.26 -22.56 -7.68
C ILE A 211 -27.66 -23.73 -8.46
N ASP A 212 -27.04 -23.43 -9.60
CA ASP A 212 -26.28 -24.40 -10.37
C ASP A 212 -24.94 -24.74 -9.71
N LEU A 213 -24.41 -25.93 -10.01
CA LEU A 213 -23.10 -26.37 -9.57
C LEU A 213 -22.13 -26.39 -10.75
N PRO A 214 -20.82 -26.22 -10.52
CA PRO A 214 -19.82 -26.43 -11.56
C PRO A 214 -19.88 -27.89 -12.05
N ASP A 215 -19.88 -28.08 -13.36
CA ASP A 215 -19.93 -29.40 -14.00
C ASP A 215 -18.52 -29.92 -14.27
N ILE A 216 -17.89 -30.48 -13.23
CA ILE A 216 -16.49 -30.94 -13.26
C ILE A 216 -16.44 -32.44 -13.58
N PRO A 217 -15.80 -32.86 -14.69
CA PRO A 217 -15.66 -34.27 -15.03
C PRO A 217 -14.92 -35.08 -13.96
N GLU A 218 -15.32 -36.34 -13.79
CA GLU A 218 -14.66 -37.26 -12.87
C GLU A 218 -13.17 -37.40 -13.21
N GLY A 219 -12.29 -37.26 -12.21
CA GLY A 219 -10.85 -37.34 -12.38
C GLY A 219 -10.18 -36.07 -12.89
N HIS A 220 -10.93 -35.01 -13.26
CA HIS A 220 -10.35 -33.76 -13.77
C HIS A 220 -9.45 -33.09 -12.73
N LEU A 221 -9.88 -33.03 -11.47
CA LEU A 221 -9.16 -32.33 -10.41
C LEU A 221 -7.81 -32.98 -10.07
N GLU A 222 -7.71 -34.31 -10.22
CA GLU A 222 -6.48 -35.09 -10.01
C GLU A 222 -5.53 -35.00 -11.21
N ASN A 223 -6.09 -34.89 -12.42
CA ASN A 223 -5.35 -34.82 -13.68
C ASN A 223 -5.14 -33.40 -14.20
N GLN A 224 -5.61 -32.38 -13.47
CA GLN A 224 -5.46 -30.98 -13.83
C GLN A 224 -3.97 -30.64 -14.01
N HIS A 225 -3.65 -29.68 -14.88
CA HIS A 225 -2.27 -29.30 -15.13
C HIS A 225 -1.52 -28.96 -13.81
N PRO A 226 -0.25 -29.38 -13.64
CA PRO A 226 0.45 -29.27 -12.36
C PRO A 226 0.47 -27.86 -11.76
N VAL A 227 0.52 -26.81 -12.60
CA VAL A 227 0.48 -25.43 -12.14
C VAL A 227 -0.81 -25.10 -11.38
N TYR A 228 -1.96 -25.57 -11.85
CA TYR A 228 -3.24 -25.33 -11.20
C TYR A 228 -3.45 -26.22 -9.98
N GLN A 229 -2.86 -27.42 -9.97
CA GLN A 229 -2.82 -28.23 -8.73
C GLN A 229 -2.03 -27.51 -7.62
N ARG A 230 -0.86 -26.92 -7.95
CA ARG A 230 -0.08 -26.11 -6.99
C ARG A 230 -0.87 -24.88 -6.53
N MET A 231 -1.48 -24.17 -7.47
CA MET A 231 -2.29 -22.98 -7.20
C MET A 231 -3.50 -23.27 -6.30
N ARG A 232 -4.25 -24.36 -6.56
CA ARG A 232 -5.37 -24.79 -5.70
C ARG A 232 -4.94 -25.08 -4.27
N ARG A 233 -3.81 -25.78 -4.10
CA ARG A 233 -3.24 -26.06 -2.76
C ARG A 233 -2.79 -24.78 -2.07
N MET A 234 -2.13 -23.87 -2.77
CA MET A 234 -1.68 -22.59 -2.21
C MET A 234 -2.86 -21.71 -1.78
N PHE A 235 -3.94 -21.66 -2.56
CA PHE A 235 -5.11 -20.86 -2.19
C PHE A 235 -6.04 -21.55 -1.19
N GLY A 236 -5.84 -22.84 -0.89
CA GLY A 236 -6.76 -23.61 -0.07
C GLY A 236 -8.09 -23.85 -0.77
N CYS A 237 -8.10 -23.91 -2.11
CA CYS A 237 -9.26 -24.28 -2.92
C CYS A 237 -9.34 -25.80 -3.06
N VAL A 238 -9.53 -26.47 -1.92
CA VAL A 238 -9.58 -27.94 -1.81
C VAL A 238 -10.83 -28.34 -1.01
N ASP A 239 -11.55 -29.35 -1.52
CA ASP A 239 -12.61 -30.08 -0.82
C ASP A 239 -13.74 -29.21 -0.21
N PHE A 240 -14.31 -28.29 -0.99
CA PHE A 240 -15.48 -27.53 -0.54
C PHE A 240 -16.77 -28.38 -0.56
N PRO A 241 -17.53 -28.43 0.55
CA PRO A 241 -18.86 -29.01 0.54
C PRO A 241 -19.78 -28.31 -0.47
N GLU A 242 -20.66 -29.08 -1.12
CA GLU A 242 -21.63 -28.58 -2.10
C GLU A 242 -22.44 -27.38 -1.55
N GLU A 243 -22.86 -27.44 -0.29
CA GLU A 243 -23.58 -26.35 0.37
C GLU A 243 -22.80 -25.03 0.34
N LEU A 244 -21.49 -25.06 0.60
CA LEU A 244 -20.65 -23.86 0.57
C LEU A 244 -20.46 -23.34 -0.87
N ILE A 245 -20.38 -24.23 -1.85
CA ILE A 245 -20.31 -23.86 -3.27
C ILE A 245 -21.58 -23.11 -3.68
N ARG A 246 -22.76 -23.67 -3.35
CA ARG A 246 -24.06 -23.03 -3.63
C ARG A 246 -24.17 -21.66 -2.98
N ARG A 247 -23.74 -21.55 -1.72
CA ARG A 247 -23.73 -20.26 -1.00
C ARG A 247 -22.81 -19.23 -1.66
N GLY A 248 -21.61 -19.65 -2.07
CA GLY A 248 -20.67 -18.80 -2.79
C GLY A 248 -21.26 -18.27 -4.09
N ARG A 249 -21.78 -19.16 -4.94
CA ARG A 249 -22.40 -18.81 -6.22
C ARG A 249 -23.63 -17.91 -6.02
N ALA A 250 -24.48 -18.18 -5.02
CA ALA A 250 -25.60 -17.31 -4.69
C ALA A 250 -25.16 -15.88 -4.30
N GLY A 251 -24.11 -15.77 -3.47
CA GLY A 251 -23.55 -14.48 -3.09
C GLY A 251 -23.00 -13.72 -4.30
N TYR A 252 -22.27 -14.42 -5.17
CA TYR A 252 -21.72 -13.86 -6.41
C TYR A 252 -22.82 -13.39 -7.37
N TYR A 253 -23.86 -14.19 -7.62
CA TYR A 253 -25.00 -13.82 -8.47
C TYR A 253 -25.79 -12.64 -7.90
N GLY A 254 -25.97 -12.63 -6.57
CA GLY A 254 -26.55 -11.51 -5.86
C GLY A 254 -25.76 -10.22 -6.06
N LEU A 255 -24.43 -10.28 -5.95
CA LEU A 255 -23.55 -9.12 -6.16
C LEU A 255 -23.57 -8.61 -7.61
N ILE A 256 -23.67 -9.50 -8.60
CA ILE A 256 -23.84 -9.12 -10.01
C ILE A 256 -25.17 -8.38 -10.22
N THR A 257 -26.26 -8.86 -9.59
CA THR A 257 -27.58 -8.20 -9.67
C THR A 257 -27.57 -6.85 -8.96
N TYR A 258 -26.85 -6.75 -7.84
CA TYR A 258 -26.62 -5.50 -7.13
C TYR A 258 -25.88 -4.47 -8.00
N LEU A 259 -24.82 -4.91 -8.69
CA LEU A 259 -24.08 -4.09 -9.64
C LEU A 259 -24.95 -3.65 -10.82
N ASP A 260 -25.76 -4.55 -11.40
CA ASP A 260 -26.66 -4.26 -12.51
C ASP A 260 -27.62 -3.12 -12.18
N GLU A 261 -28.17 -3.09 -10.97
CA GLU A 261 -29.07 -2.00 -10.55
C GLU A 261 -28.36 -0.63 -10.53
N LYS A 262 -27.07 -0.59 -10.18
CA LYS A 262 -26.26 0.65 -10.22
C LYS A 262 -26.00 1.10 -11.65
N ILE A 263 -25.72 0.16 -12.56
CA ILE A 263 -25.61 0.44 -14.00
C ILE A 263 -26.91 1.09 -14.50
N GLY A 264 -28.05 0.54 -14.10
CA GLY A 264 -29.37 1.11 -14.42
C GLY A 264 -29.55 2.55 -13.93
N ARG A 265 -29.10 2.87 -12.72
CA ARG A 265 -29.16 4.23 -12.16
C ARG A 265 -28.24 5.23 -12.86
N LEU A 266 -27.05 4.81 -13.28
CA LEU A 266 -26.14 5.63 -14.09
C LEU A 266 -26.77 5.95 -15.46
N PHE A 267 -27.31 4.94 -16.15
CA PHE A 267 -28.02 5.12 -17.42
C PHE A 267 -29.20 6.09 -17.30
N LYS A 268 -30.06 5.84 -16.32
CA LYS A 268 -31.23 6.69 -16.06
C LYS A 268 -30.83 8.13 -15.79
N THR A 269 -29.72 8.37 -15.11
CA THR A 269 -29.23 9.73 -14.84
C THR A 269 -28.74 10.44 -16.10
N LEU A 270 -28.10 9.73 -17.03
CA LEU A 270 -27.73 10.29 -18.33
C LEU A 270 -28.97 10.67 -19.16
N GLU A 271 -30.05 9.90 -19.07
CA GLU A 271 -31.34 10.23 -19.71
C GLU A 271 -31.98 11.47 -19.09
N GLU A 272 -32.11 11.49 -17.75
CA GLU A 272 -32.72 12.59 -17.00
C GLU A 272 -31.98 13.92 -17.18
N THR A 273 -30.66 13.86 -17.38
CA THR A 273 -29.81 15.04 -17.63
C THR A 273 -29.66 15.38 -19.13
N GLY A 274 -30.23 14.58 -20.03
CA GLY A 274 -30.14 14.80 -21.48
C GLY A 274 -28.72 14.63 -22.05
N GLN A 275 -27.87 13.86 -21.38
CA GLN A 275 -26.47 13.64 -21.78
C GLN A 275 -26.25 12.35 -22.57
N LEU A 276 -27.20 11.40 -22.53
CA LEU A 276 -27.05 10.07 -23.12
C LEU A 276 -26.67 10.09 -24.61
N GLU A 277 -27.32 10.92 -25.42
CA GLU A 277 -27.08 10.99 -26.88
C GLU A 277 -25.65 11.37 -27.27
N ASN A 278 -24.92 12.08 -26.39
CA ASN A 278 -23.52 12.48 -26.60
C ASN A 278 -22.53 11.68 -25.73
N THR A 279 -22.96 10.59 -25.10
CA THR A 279 -22.11 9.81 -24.18
C THR A 279 -21.83 8.43 -24.74
N VAL A 280 -20.55 8.05 -24.79
CA VAL A 280 -20.16 6.64 -24.96
C VAL A 280 -20.20 5.98 -23.60
N VAL A 281 -21.00 4.92 -23.46
CA VAL A 281 -21.06 4.13 -22.23
C VAL A 281 -20.38 2.80 -22.49
N VAL A 282 -19.40 2.48 -21.64
CA VAL A 282 -18.65 1.22 -21.67
C VAL A 282 -18.96 0.47 -20.38
N TYR A 283 -19.23 -0.83 -20.50
CA TYR A 283 -19.22 -1.75 -19.37
C TYR A 283 -18.15 -2.82 -19.56
N THR A 284 -17.29 -3.02 -18.55
CA THR A 284 -16.25 -4.06 -18.54
C THR A 284 -15.92 -4.54 -17.12
N SER A 285 -15.03 -5.54 -17.02
CA SER A 285 -14.36 -5.92 -15.77
C SER A 285 -12.84 -5.96 -15.94
N ASP A 286 -12.10 -5.95 -14.83
CA ASP A 286 -10.65 -6.10 -14.82
C ASP A 286 -10.21 -7.57 -14.99
N HIS A 287 -10.94 -8.53 -14.46
CA HIS A 287 -10.78 -9.97 -14.67
C HIS A 287 -12.05 -10.72 -14.23
N GLY A 288 -12.10 -12.04 -14.43
CA GLY A 288 -13.21 -12.88 -14.01
C GLY A 288 -13.05 -13.52 -12.63
N GLU A 289 -13.96 -14.43 -12.30
CA GLU A 289 -14.05 -15.27 -11.10
C GLU A 289 -14.29 -16.72 -11.51
N MET A 290 -13.49 -17.64 -11.00
CA MET A 290 -13.62 -19.07 -11.27
C MET A 290 -14.94 -19.64 -10.74
N ASN A 291 -15.52 -19.08 -9.67
CA ASN A 291 -16.84 -19.39 -9.12
C ASN A 291 -17.10 -20.90 -8.87
N GLY A 292 -16.04 -21.66 -8.59
CA GLY A 292 -16.08 -23.12 -8.40
C GLY A 292 -15.68 -23.94 -9.63
N GLU A 293 -15.63 -23.36 -10.83
CA GLU A 293 -15.20 -24.05 -12.05
C GLU A 293 -13.77 -24.58 -11.90
N HIS A 294 -13.49 -25.75 -12.48
CA HIS A 294 -12.23 -26.48 -12.32
C HIS A 294 -11.81 -26.71 -10.84
N GLY A 295 -12.76 -26.65 -9.89
CA GLY A 295 -12.49 -26.76 -8.46
C GLY A 295 -11.73 -25.56 -7.89
N MET A 296 -11.78 -24.41 -8.58
CA MET A 296 -11.06 -23.18 -8.24
C MET A 296 -12.05 -22.07 -7.87
N TRP A 297 -11.58 -21.14 -7.04
CA TRP A 297 -12.24 -19.89 -6.73
C TRP A 297 -11.21 -18.77 -6.88
N ARG A 298 -11.67 -17.53 -6.95
CA ARG A 298 -10.86 -16.34 -7.25
C ARG A 298 -10.49 -16.27 -8.74
N LYS A 299 -9.28 -15.82 -9.03
CA LYS A 299 -8.73 -15.52 -10.35
C LYS A 299 -7.37 -16.19 -10.51
N SER A 300 -6.39 -15.50 -11.11
CA SER A 300 -4.97 -15.89 -11.17
C SER A 300 -4.63 -16.99 -12.16
N ASN A 301 -5.55 -17.38 -13.04
CA ASN A 301 -5.32 -18.38 -14.08
C ASN A 301 -5.98 -17.96 -15.41
N PHE A 302 -5.73 -18.74 -16.47
CA PHE A 302 -6.15 -18.41 -17.83
C PHE A 302 -7.40 -19.13 -18.32
N TYR A 303 -8.10 -19.88 -17.46
CA TYR A 303 -9.41 -20.42 -17.81
C TYR A 303 -10.39 -19.27 -18.12
N GLU A 304 -11.40 -19.56 -18.96
CA GLU A 304 -12.39 -18.60 -19.45
C GLU A 304 -13.03 -17.83 -18.29
N ALA A 305 -13.35 -18.52 -17.19
CA ALA A 305 -13.97 -17.92 -16.02
C ALA A 305 -13.08 -16.89 -15.29
N SER A 306 -11.74 -16.94 -15.45
CA SER A 306 -10.80 -16.00 -14.82
C SER A 306 -10.26 -14.94 -15.78
N ALA A 307 -9.96 -15.30 -17.04
CA ALA A 307 -9.31 -14.39 -17.98
C ALA A 307 -10.27 -13.63 -18.91
N ARG A 308 -11.46 -14.17 -19.18
CA ARG A 308 -12.45 -13.50 -20.03
C ARG A 308 -13.27 -12.52 -19.21
N VAL A 309 -13.58 -11.37 -19.78
CA VAL A 309 -14.32 -10.28 -19.12
C VAL A 309 -15.50 -9.85 -19.99
N PRO A 310 -16.60 -9.34 -19.40
CA PRO A 310 -17.63 -8.71 -20.19
C PRO A 310 -17.08 -7.47 -20.88
N LEU A 311 -17.50 -7.19 -22.11
CA LEU A 311 -17.26 -5.91 -22.79
C LEU A 311 -18.47 -5.50 -23.64
N GLN A 312 -19.13 -4.43 -23.21
CA GLN A 312 -20.28 -3.85 -23.92
C GLN A 312 -20.05 -2.36 -24.14
N ILE A 313 -20.37 -1.85 -25.32
CA ILE A 313 -20.18 -0.45 -25.69
C ILE A 313 -21.43 0.10 -26.35
N VAL A 314 -22.00 1.15 -25.77
CA VAL A 314 -23.12 1.92 -26.32
C VAL A 314 -22.63 3.29 -26.77
N PHE A 315 -22.95 3.67 -28.00
CA PHE A 315 -22.77 5.03 -28.49
C PHE A 315 -23.95 5.38 -29.42
N PRO A 316 -25.01 6.01 -28.87
CA PRO A 316 -26.27 6.20 -29.59
C PRO A 316 -26.06 6.92 -30.92
N ASP A 317 -26.76 6.46 -31.97
CA ASP A 317 -26.70 6.98 -33.35
C ASP A 317 -25.31 6.98 -34.03
N ARG A 318 -24.30 6.38 -33.40
CA ARG A 318 -22.91 6.31 -33.90
C ARG A 318 -22.40 4.89 -34.06
N LEU A 319 -22.93 3.94 -33.29
CA LEU A 319 -22.66 2.51 -33.38
C LEU A 319 -23.95 1.73 -33.68
N PRO A 320 -23.85 0.54 -34.31
CA PRO A 320 -25.01 -0.32 -34.48
C PRO A 320 -25.51 -0.85 -33.13
N THR A 321 -26.83 -1.01 -33.02
CA THR A 321 -27.51 -1.55 -31.84
C THR A 321 -27.63 -3.08 -31.95
N GLY A 322 -27.58 -3.78 -30.82
CA GLY A 322 -27.80 -5.24 -30.75
C GLY A 322 -26.72 -6.07 -31.44
N LYS A 323 -25.56 -5.49 -31.76
CA LYS A 323 -24.51 -6.18 -32.51
C LYS A 323 -23.68 -7.04 -31.56
N ARG A 324 -23.41 -8.28 -31.96
CA ARG A 324 -22.44 -9.17 -31.31
C ARG A 324 -21.21 -9.31 -32.20
N ILE A 325 -20.03 -9.29 -31.58
CA ILE A 325 -18.72 -9.38 -32.26
C ILE A 325 -17.97 -10.54 -31.62
N ASP A 326 -17.57 -11.51 -32.44
CA ASP A 326 -16.95 -12.76 -32.00
C ASP A 326 -15.43 -12.75 -32.18
N GLU A 327 -14.89 -11.78 -32.91
CA GLU A 327 -13.46 -11.56 -32.99
C GLU A 327 -12.86 -11.34 -31.58
N VAL A 328 -11.69 -11.93 -31.34
CA VAL A 328 -10.96 -11.87 -30.07
C VAL A 328 -10.40 -10.47 -29.87
N VAL A 329 -10.66 -9.90 -28.69
CA VAL A 329 -10.22 -8.56 -28.27
C VAL A 329 -9.70 -8.57 -26.83
N SER A 330 -9.07 -7.49 -26.39
CA SER A 330 -8.50 -7.36 -25.05
C SER A 330 -8.70 -5.96 -24.45
N LEU A 331 -8.41 -5.81 -23.15
CA LEU A 331 -8.59 -4.52 -22.47
C LEU A 331 -7.64 -3.42 -22.98
N VAL A 332 -6.44 -3.75 -23.48
CA VAL A 332 -5.58 -2.76 -24.15
C VAL A 332 -6.23 -2.19 -25.43
N ASP A 333 -7.06 -2.98 -26.12
CA ASP A 333 -7.82 -2.51 -27.30
C ASP A 333 -8.91 -1.52 -26.89
N LEU A 334 -9.56 -1.76 -25.73
CA LEU A 334 -10.49 -0.79 -25.15
C LEU A 334 -9.78 0.54 -24.85
N THR A 335 -8.57 0.51 -24.28
CA THR A 335 -7.78 1.74 -24.05
C THR A 335 -7.48 2.49 -25.35
N ALA A 336 -7.01 1.78 -26.38
CA ALA A 336 -6.79 2.36 -27.70
C ALA A 336 -8.07 2.96 -28.30
N THR A 337 -9.22 2.32 -28.05
CA THR A 337 -10.54 2.81 -28.46
C THR A 337 -10.92 4.11 -27.76
N LEU A 338 -10.71 4.22 -26.44
CA LEU A 338 -10.99 5.44 -25.67
C LEU A 338 -10.13 6.62 -26.16
N VAL A 339 -8.85 6.35 -26.44
CA VAL A 339 -7.90 7.33 -26.99
C VAL A 339 -8.34 7.79 -28.40
N ASP A 340 -8.73 6.85 -29.27
CA ASP A 340 -9.22 7.15 -30.64
C ASP A 340 -10.53 7.97 -30.63
N ILE A 341 -11.48 7.61 -29.77
CA ILE A 341 -12.76 8.35 -29.61
C ILE A 341 -12.50 9.79 -29.16
N ALA A 342 -11.57 9.99 -28.21
CA ALA A 342 -11.17 11.32 -27.73
C ALA A 342 -10.38 12.11 -28.79
N GLY A 343 -9.89 11.46 -29.85
CA GLY A 343 -8.99 12.06 -30.84
C GLY A 343 -7.60 12.35 -30.29
N ALA A 344 -7.25 11.77 -29.14
CA ALA A 344 -5.97 11.95 -28.48
C ALA A 344 -4.86 11.16 -29.19
N ARG A 345 -3.60 11.50 -28.90
CA ARG A 345 -2.44 10.76 -29.39
C ARG A 345 -1.58 10.32 -28.22
N SER A 346 -1.37 9.01 -28.11
CA SER A 346 -0.42 8.47 -27.14
C SER A 346 1.01 8.87 -27.51
N VAL A 347 1.83 9.16 -26.49
CA VAL A 347 3.28 9.37 -26.66
C VAL A 347 4.03 8.06 -26.77
N ASP A 348 3.51 7.01 -26.14
CA ASP A 348 4.00 5.64 -26.24
C ASP A 348 3.21 4.88 -27.31
N GLN A 349 3.85 3.88 -27.92
CA GLN A 349 3.12 2.90 -28.70
C GLN A 349 2.20 2.09 -27.77
N LEU A 350 0.90 2.09 -28.08
CA LEU A 350 -0.07 1.23 -27.42
C LEU A 350 0.05 -0.19 -27.97
N ASP A 351 -0.19 -1.19 -27.12
CA ASP A 351 -0.18 -2.60 -27.52
C ASP A 351 -1.55 -3.05 -28.09
N GLY A 352 -2.59 -2.24 -27.85
CA GLY A 352 -3.94 -2.45 -28.36
C GLY A 352 -4.26 -1.66 -29.62
N ASP A 353 -5.30 -2.11 -30.33
CA ASP A 353 -5.86 -1.46 -31.52
C ASP A 353 -7.27 -0.93 -31.22
N SER A 354 -7.66 0.20 -31.82
CA SER A 354 -9.01 0.73 -31.66
C SER A 354 -10.06 -0.27 -32.19
N LEU A 355 -11.10 -0.50 -31.38
CA LEU A 355 -12.25 -1.36 -31.68
C LEU A 355 -13.28 -0.68 -32.58
N LEU A 356 -13.17 0.63 -32.84
CA LEU A 356 -14.12 1.36 -33.68
C LEU A 356 -14.34 0.72 -35.07
N PRO A 357 -13.30 0.26 -35.80
CA PRO A 357 -13.48 -0.42 -37.08
C PRO A 357 -14.28 -1.73 -36.96
N LEU A 358 -14.03 -2.55 -35.93
CA LEU A 358 -14.81 -3.76 -35.66
C LEU A 358 -16.28 -3.44 -35.39
N MET A 359 -16.54 -2.49 -34.48
CA MET A 359 -17.90 -2.07 -34.15
C MET A 359 -18.66 -1.55 -35.37
N ARG A 360 -17.98 -0.84 -36.27
CA ARG A 360 -18.55 -0.33 -37.54
C ARG A 360 -18.64 -1.37 -38.67
N GLY A 361 -18.10 -2.58 -38.48
CA GLY A 361 -18.09 -3.63 -39.51
C GLY A 361 -17.12 -3.35 -40.66
N ALA A 362 -16.02 -2.66 -40.38
CA ALA A 362 -15.04 -2.19 -41.36
C ALA A 362 -13.62 -2.75 -41.14
N ALA A 363 -13.45 -3.78 -40.30
CA ALA A 363 -12.16 -4.40 -40.00
C ALA A 363 -11.99 -5.73 -40.74
N SER A 364 -11.37 -5.70 -41.93
CA SER A 364 -11.06 -6.94 -42.69
C SER A 364 -9.76 -7.61 -42.25
N ASP A 365 -8.85 -6.85 -41.62
CA ASP A 365 -7.53 -7.31 -41.19
C ASP A 365 -7.37 -7.23 -39.66
N TRP A 366 -8.43 -7.51 -38.89
CA TRP A 366 -8.34 -7.52 -37.42
C TRP A 366 -7.39 -8.63 -36.95
N LYS A 367 -6.61 -8.35 -35.91
CA LYS A 367 -5.58 -9.26 -35.38
C LYS A 367 -6.14 -10.57 -34.80
N ASP A 368 -7.38 -10.53 -34.32
CA ASP A 368 -8.13 -11.66 -33.78
C ASP A 368 -7.36 -12.49 -32.73
N PHE A 369 -6.63 -11.79 -31.85
CA PHE A 369 -5.95 -12.39 -30.72
C PHE A 369 -5.99 -11.51 -29.46
N ALA A 370 -5.86 -12.14 -28.29
CA ALA A 370 -5.64 -11.49 -27.01
C ALA A 370 -4.47 -12.14 -26.28
N PHE A 371 -3.74 -11.32 -25.52
CA PHE A 371 -2.57 -11.72 -24.75
C PHE A 371 -2.76 -11.36 -23.27
N SER A 372 -2.43 -12.29 -22.38
CA SER A 372 -2.57 -12.13 -20.93
C SER A 372 -1.36 -12.71 -20.21
N GLU A 373 -0.90 -12.05 -19.15
CA GLU A 373 0.27 -12.44 -18.37
C GLU A 373 -0.11 -12.66 -16.91
N TYR A 374 0.58 -13.58 -16.23
CA TYR A 374 0.43 -13.75 -14.80
C TYR A 374 1.79 -13.99 -14.11
N LEU A 375 2.15 -13.06 -13.22
CA LEU A 375 3.51 -12.88 -12.68
C LEU A 375 3.52 -12.70 -11.15
N ALA A 376 2.48 -13.18 -10.47
CA ALA A 376 2.20 -12.89 -9.07
C ALA A 376 2.26 -14.14 -8.17
N HIS A 377 1.52 -14.12 -7.07
CA HIS A 377 1.37 -15.24 -6.13
C HIS A 377 0.72 -16.46 -6.79
N GLY A 378 0.68 -17.64 -6.17
CA GLY A 378 0.08 -18.84 -6.82
C GLY A 378 0.98 -19.53 -7.85
N VAL A 379 2.03 -18.86 -8.31
CA VAL A 379 3.05 -19.36 -9.23
C VAL A 379 4.44 -18.97 -8.75
N GLU A 380 5.48 -19.61 -9.28
CA GLU A 380 6.89 -19.35 -8.94
C GLU A 380 7.69 -18.80 -10.11
N ARG A 381 7.09 -18.81 -11.32
CA ARG A 381 7.71 -18.45 -12.59
C ARG A 381 6.65 -17.85 -13.52
N PRO A 382 7.06 -17.11 -14.57
CA PRO A 382 6.14 -16.44 -15.46
C PRO A 382 5.18 -17.38 -16.19
N MET A 383 3.92 -16.95 -16.29
CA MET A 383 2.90 -17.57 -17.12
C MET A 383 2.34 -16.56 -18.12
N ALA A 384 1.97 -17.03 -19.31
CA ALA A 384 1.31 -16.22 -20.32
C ALA A 384 0.26 -17.04 -21.10
N MET A 385 -0.74 -16.35 -21.65
CA MET A 385 -1.76 -16.90 -22.52
C MET A 385 -1.83 -16.12 -23.83
N LEU A 386 -1.98 -16.86 -24.92
CA LEU A 386 -2.32 -16.33 -26.24
C LEU A 386 -3.62 -16.99 -26.72
N ARG A 387 -4.68 -16.20 -26.81
CA ARG A 387 -5.97 -16.56 -27.41
C ARG A 387 -5.93 -16.09 -28.86
N LYS A 388 -6.14 -16.96 -29.86
CA LYS A 388 -6.19 -16.59 -31.29
C LYS A 388 -7.27 -17.38 -32.03
N GLY A 389 -8.23 -16.71 -32.66
CA GLY A 389 -9.36 -17.34 -33.36
C GLY A 389 -10.21 -18.25 -32.47
N GLN A 390 -10.10 -19.57 -32.60
CA GLN A 390 -10.73 -20.56 -31.71
C GLN A 390 -9.80 -21.17 -30.66
N TYR A 391 -8.48 -21.01 -30.82
CA TYR A 391 -7.51 -21.66 -29.95
C TYR A 391 -7.10 -20.76 -28.79
N LYS A 392 -6.82 -21.38 -27.64
CA LYS A 392 -6.19 -20.73 -26.48
C LYS A 392 -4.97 -21.54 -26.07
N PHE A 393 -3.80 -20.91 -26.13
CA PHE A 393 -2.52 -21.50 -25.77
C PHE A 393 -2.01 -20.89 -24.47
N ASN A 394 -1.71 -21.73 -23.47
CA ASN A 394 -1.14 -21.30 -22.20
C ASN A 394 0.30 -21.80 -22.09
N TYR A 395 1.18 -20.90 -21.67
CA TYR A 395 2.58 -21.15 -21.41
C TYR A 395 2.89 -20.92 -19.93
N SER A 396 3.61 -21.85 -19.31
CA SER A 396 4.15 -21.71 -17.96
C SER A 396 5.63 -22.07 -17.99
N LEU A 397 6.50 -21.11 -17.62
CA LEU A 397 7.94 -21.31 -17.72
C LEU A 397 8.41 -22.46 -16.82
N GLY A 398 8.71 -23.61 -17.43
CA GLY A 398 9.18 -24.81 -16.73
C GLY A 398 8.13 -25.90 -16.50
N ASP A 399 6.87 -25.67 -16.88
CA ASP A 399 5.86 -26.72 -17.00
C ASP A 399 5.54 -27.00 -18.49
N ALA A 400 4.71 -28.02 -18.76
CA ALA A 400 4.22 -28.29 -20.11
C ALA A 400 3.25 -27.18 -20.57
N PRO A 401 3.14 -26.91 -21.87
CA PRO A 401 2.13 -25.99 -22.39
C PRO A 401 0.73 -26.62 -22.36
N GLU A 402 -0.28 -25.77 -22.50
CA GLU A 402 -1.67 -26.20 -22.68
C GLU A 402 -2.23 -25.61 -23.98
N LEU A 403 -3.07 -26.38 -24.67
CA LEU A 403 -3.82 -25.92 -25.83
C LEU A 403 -5.28 -26.34 -25.69
N TYR A 404 -6.19 -25.38 -25.85
CA TYR A 404 -7.63 -25.63 -25.83
C TYR A 404 -8.26 -25.13 -27.12
N ASP A 405 -9.24 -25.89 -27.63
CA ASP A 405 -10.14 -25.46 -28.70
C ASP A 405 -11.44 -24.97 -28.05
N ILE A 406 -11.59 -23.65 -27.90
CA ILE A 406 -12.68 -23.04 -27.10
C ILE A 406 -14.05 -23.18 -27.77
N VAL A 407 -14.09 -23.51 -29.07
CA VAL A 407 -15.35 -23.75 -29.78
C VAL A 407 -15.86 -25.17 -29.52
N GLU A 408 -14.98 -26.16 -29.57
CA GLU A 408 -15.35 -27.57 -29.34
C GLU A 408 -15.36 -27.95 -27.86
N ASP A 409 -14.54 -27.29 -27.04
CA ASP A 409 -14.40 -27.50 -25.60
C ASP A 409 -14.43 -26.15 -24.85
N PRO A 410 -15.61 -25.51 -24.75
CA PRO A 410 -15.75 -24.19 -24.14
C PRO A 410 -15.44 -24.17 -22.62
N ASN A 411 -15.41 -25.34 -21.98
CA ASN A 411 -15.11 -25.49 -20.55
C ASN A 411 -13.67 -25.99 -20.30
N GLU A 412 -12.84 -26.14 -21.34
CA GLU A 412 -11.40 -26.37 -21.22
C GLU A 412 -10.99 -27.59 -20.40
N PHE A 413 -11.72 -28.70 -20.56
CA PHE A 413 -11.41 -29.97 -19.90
C PHE A 413 -10.42 -30.83 -20.69
N ARG A 414 -10.24 -30.58 -21.99
CA ARG A 414 -9.38 -31.36 -22.87
C ARG A 414 -8.17 -30.54 -23.32
N ASN A 415 -7.04 -30.73 -22.64
CA ASN A 415 -5.75 -30.22 -23.12
C ASN A 415 -5.30 -30.99 -24.38
N LEU A 416 -5.12 -30.28 -25.49
CA LEU A 416 -4.70 -30.79 -26.80
C LEU A 416 -3.19 -30.69 -27.04
N ALA A 417 -2.42 -30.13 -26.08
CA ALA A 417 -1.00 -29.85 -26.28
C ALA A 417 -0.13 -31.08 -26.57
N ASP A 418 -0.54 -32.27 -26.11
CA ASP A 418 0.15 -33.55 -26.35
C ASP A 418 -0.40 -34.30 -27.59
N ASP A 419 -1.47 -33.81 -28.22
CA ASP A 419 -2.06 -34.45 -29.39
C ASP A 419 -1.23 -34.13 -30.64
N GLU A 420 -0.73 -35.17 -31.32
CA GLU A 420 0.11 -35.05 -32.52
C GLU A 420 -0.56 -34.20 -33.62
N ALA A 421 -1.89 -34.22 -33.70
CA ALA A 421 -2.65 -33.46 -34.71
C ALA A 421 -2.57 -31.94 -34.50
N TYR A 422 -2.29 -31.48 -33.26
CA TYR A 422 -2.31 -30.07 -32.89
C TYR A 422 -0.91 -29.47 -32.67
N GLN A 423 0.16 -30.27 -32.76
CA GLN A 423 1.54 -29.82 -32.56
C GLN A 423 1.94 -28.63 -33.43
N ALA A 424 1.48 -28.58 -34.69
CA ALA A 424 1.77 -27.47 -35.58
C ALA A 424 1.14 -26.15 -35.08
N ILE A 425 -0.08 -26.21 -34.54
CA ILE A 425 -0.76 -25.06 -33.96
C ILE A 425 -0.07 -24.64 -32.65
N CYS A 426 0.29 -25.59 -31.78
CA CYS A 426 1.05 -25.30 -30.56
C CYS A 426 2.34 -24.53 -30.89
N GLN A 427 3.13 -25.03 -31.86
CA GLN A 427 4.40 -24.40 -32.25
C GLN A 427 4.21 -23.02 -32.87
N GLU A 428 3.15 -22.81 -33.66
CA GLU A 428 2.83 -21.48 -34.20
C GLU A 428 2.50 -20.49 -33.09
N LEU A 429 1.59 -20.85 -32.18
CA LEU A 429 1.14 -19.98 -31.10
C LEU A 429 2.25 -19.71 -30.09
N GLU A 430 3.06 -20.73 -29.77
CA GLU A 430 4.24 -20.57 -28.92
C GLU A 430 5.25 -19.62 -29.57
N ALA A 431 5.56 -19.79 -30.86
CA ALA A 431 6.49 -18.91 -31.56
C ALA A 431 5.97 -17.46 -31.63
N GLN A 432 4.65 -17.27 -31.81
CA GLN A 432 4.03 -15.95 -31.78
C GLN A 432 4.11 -15.31 -30.39
N LEU A 433 3.82 -16.08 -29.34
CA LEU A 433 3.89 -15.62 -27.94
C LEU A 433 5.33 -15.21 -27.58
N LEU A 434 6.31 -16.08 -27.86
CA LEU A 434 7.72 -15.85 -27.49
C LEU A 434 8.42 -14.78 -28.34
N ALA A 435 7.83 -14.36 -29.47
CA ALA A 435 8.41 -13.30 -30.30
C ALA A 435 8.41 -11.94 -29.61
N GLU A 436 7.39 -11.66 -28.78
CA GLU A 436 7.22 -10.40 -28.06
C GLU A 436 7.41 -10.56 -26.54
N TRP A 437 7.47 -11.79 -26.02
CA TRP A 437 7.52 -12.08 -24.59
C TRP A 437 8.64 -13.08 -24.25
N ASP A 438 9.74 -12.58 -23.68
CA ASP A 438 10.86 -13.42 -23.20
C ASP A 438 10.64 -13.85 -21.74
N PRO A 439 10.20 -15.10 -21.47
CA PRO A 439 9.90 -15.54 -20.12
C PRO A 439 11.12 -15.54 -19.20
N VAL A 440 12.32 -15.75 -19.73
CA VAL A 440 13.54 -15.87 -18.90
C VAL A 440 14.00 -14.50 -18.43
N GLU A 441 13.97 -13.50 -19.31
CA GLU A 441 14.30 -12.13 -18.90
C GLU A 441 13.20 -11.55 -18.00
N ILE A 442 11.93 -11.85 -18.27
CA ILE A 442 10.81 -11.42 -17.40
C ILE A 442 10.92 -12.03 -16.02
N GLU A 443 11.26 -13.33 -15.89
CA GLU A 443 11.50 -13.95 -14.58
C GLU A 443 12.57 -13.19 -13.79
N LYS A 444 13.67 -12.82 -14.46
CA LYS A 444 14.75 -12.05 -13.84
C LYS A 444 14.28 -10.67 -13.37
N GLN A 445 13.47 -9.98 -14.16
CA GLN A 445 12.91 -8.66 -13.80
C GLN A 445 11.92 -8.75 -12.64
N VAL A 446 11.01 -9.73 -12.66
CA VAL A 446 10.02 -9.95 -11.60
C VAL A 446 10.72 -10.30 -10.29
N ARG A 447 11.67 -11.25 -10.28
CA ARG A 447 12.45 -11.59 -9.07
C ARG A 447 13.25 -10.39 -8.56
N ALA A 448 13.85 -9.60 -9.44
CA ALA A 448 14.55 -8.38 -9.04
C ALA A 448 13.60 -7.37 -8.38
N SER A 449 12.41 -7.17 -8.95
CA SER A 449 11.37 -6.29 -8.39
C SER A 449 10.85 -6.79 -7.04
N GLN A 450 10.56 -8.08 -6.92
CA GLN A 450 10.13 -8.71 -5.66
C GLN A 450 11.19 -8.55 -4.58
N LYS A 451 12.45 -8.90 -4.86
CA LYS A 451 13.58 -8.71 -3.93
C LYS A 451 13.75 -7.27 -3.51
N ALA A 452 13.66 -6.33 -4.44
CA ALA A 452 13.76 -4.91 -4.12
C ALA A 452 12.63 -4.47 -3.19
N ARG A 453 11.39 -4.87 -3.46
CA ARG A 453 10.23 -4.53 -2.62
C ARG A 453 10.26 -5.20 -1.26
N ILE A 454 10.68 -6.46 -1.20
CA ILE A 454 10.89 -7.20 0.06
C ILE A 454 11.99 -6.54 0.87
N LEU A 455 13.13 -6.17 0.25
CA LEU A 455 14.19 -5.44 0.94
C LEU A 455 13.71 -4.08 1.45
N VAL A 456 12.88 -3.39 0.66
CA VAL A 456 12.27 -2.11 1.05
C VAL A 456 11.34 -2.30 2.24
N ASP A 457 10.50 -3.32 2.22
CA ASP A 457 9.52 -3.67 3.27
C ASP A 457 10.19 -4.16 4.55
N GLN A 458 11.24 -5.00 4.45
CA GLN A 458 12.04 -5.55 5.55
C GLN A 458 12.90 -4.49 6.29
N SER A 459 12.58 -3.20 6.12
CA SER A 459 13.16 -2.06 6.82
C SER A 459 12.14 -1.06 7.39
N CYS A 460 10.84 -1.18 7.07
CA CYS A 460 9.87 -0.07 7.18
C CYS A 460 8.57 -0.40 7.95
N GLY A 461 8.59 -1.39 8.86
CA GLY A 461 7.44 -1.75 9.71
C GLY A 461 7.68 -1.64 11.21
N TYR A 462 7.55 -0.47 11.86
CA TYR A 462 7.55 0.88 11.24
C TYR A 462 8.98 1.34 10.86
N ALA A 463 9.97 1.04 11.70
CA ALA A 463 11.40 1.33 11.49
C ALA A 463 12.29 0.30 12.23
N GLY A 464 12.12 -1.00 11.98
CA GLY A 464 11.29 -1.61 10.93
C GLY A 464 11.88 -2.88 10.30
N ASP A 465 13.06 -3.28 10.77
CA ASP A 465 13.61 -4.63 10.63
C ASP A 465 12.69 -5.66 11.31
N THR A 466 12.46 -6.81 10.69
CA THR A 466 11.61 -7.92 11.20
C THR A 466 12.00 -8.47 12.58
N ARG A 467 13.17 -8.10 13.10
CA ARG A 467 13.65 -8.46 14.43
C ARG A 467 13.20 -7.48 15.50
N ALA A 468 12.65 -6.31 15.17
CA ALA A 468 12.19 -5.32 16.13
C ALA A 468 10.87 -5.75 16.77
N HIS A 469 10.68 -5.44 18.05
CA HIS A 469 9.42 -5.66 18.77
C HIS A 469 8.91 -4.31 19.26
N THR A 470 8.10 -3.62 18.44
CA THR A 470 7.64 -2.25 18.69
C THR A 470 6.12 -2.04 18.50
N PRO A 471 5.24 -2.89 19.08
CA PRO A 471 3.80 -2.80 18.84
C PRO A 471 3.16 -1.44 19.18
N ASP A 472 3.63 -0.73 20.21
CA ASP A 472 3.02 0.54 20.64
C ASP A 472 3.39 1.70 19.69
N ILE A 473 4.65 1.75 19.25
CA ILE A 473 5.13 2.71 18.25
C ILE A 473 4.54 2.38 16.87
N ASP A 474 4.41 1.11 16.52
CA ASP A 474 3.77 0.66 15.28
C ASP A 474 2.30 1.11 15.25
N GLN A 475 1.56 0.89 16.35
CA GLN A 475 0.19 1.40 16.48
C GLN A 475 0.16 2.93 16.39
N PHE A 476 1.06 3.63 17.09
CA PHE A 476 1.13 5.09 17.03
C PHE A 476 1.37 5.62 15.61
N ALA A 477 2.21 4.94 14.83
CA ALA A 477 2.45 5.26 13.43
C ALA A 477 1.20 5.07 12.55
N THR A 478 0.38 4.04 12.80
CA THR A 478 -0.90 3.85 12.07
C THR A 478 -1.93 4.93 12.40
N GLU A 479 -1.86 5.51 13.60
CA GLU A 479 -2.82 6.52 14.08
C GLU A 479 -2.36 7.97 13.86
N GLY A 480 -1.18 8.20 13.25
CA GLY A 480 -0.56 9.51 13.10
C GLY A 480 0.02 9.77 11.70
N ALA A 481 0.62 10.94 11.51
CA ALA A 481 1.36 11.28 10.30
C ALA A 481 2.83 10.84 10.46
N ASN A 482 3.29 9.95 9.60
CA ASN A 482 4.67 9.45 9.61
C ASN A 482 5.53 10.17 8.55
N PHE A 483 6.56 10.88 9.01
CA PHE A 483 7.58 11.50 8.16
C PHE A 483 8.77 10.57 8.05
N CYS A 484 8.61 9.54 7.22
CA CYS A 484 9.68 8.66 6.78
C CYS A 484 10.97 9.44 6.47
N ASN A 485 10.97 10.26 5.40
CA ASN A 485 12.19 10.92 4.90
C ASN A 485 12.72 12.09 5.76
N ALA A 486 12.43 12.10 7.07
CA ALA A 486 13.12 12.94 8.02
C ALA A 486 14.57 12.46 8.15
N VAL A 487 15.54 13.37 8.16
CA VAL A 487 16.98 13.05 8.27
C VAL A 487 17.58 13.95 9.33
N SER A 488 18.45 13.39 10.16
CA SER A 488 19.17 14.17 11.15
C SER A 488 20.09 15.20 10.48
N GLY A 489 19.93 16.47 10.87
CA GLY A 489 20.78 17.55 10.35
C GLY A 489 22.25 17.45 10.78
N SER A 490 22.57 16.59 11.75
CA SER A 490 23.92 16.26 12.17
C SER A 490 23.92 14.95 12.94
N PRO A 491 24.76 13.96 12.58
CA PRO A 491 24.81 12.66 13.27
C PRO A 491 25.64 12.75 14.56
N MET A 492 25.33 13.76 15.38
CA MET A 492 25.94 14.09 16.67
C MET A 492 24.88 14.71 17.57
N CYS A 493 24.74 14.20 18.79
CA CYS A 493 23.66 14.55 19.71
C CYS A 493 23.47 16.05 19.98
N ALA A 494 24.52 16.80 20.33
CA ALA A 494 24.38 18.21 20.73
C ALA A 494 24.15 19.14 19.52
N PRO A 495 24.87 18.99 18.39
CA PRO A 495 24.53 19.68 17.14
C PRO A 495 23.08 19.43 16.69
N TYR A 496 22.60 18.18 16.74
CA TYR A 496 21.22 17.83 16.42
C TYR A 496 20.22 18.54 17.34
N ARG A 497 20.36 18.41 18.66
CA ARG A 497 19.45 19.05 19.64
C ARG A 497 19.45 20.57 19.51
N ALA A 498 20.60 21.17 19.22
CA ALA A 498 20.70 22.60 18.96
C ALA A 498 19.92 22.99 17.70
N SER A 499 19.99 22.19 16.64
CA SER A 499 19.17 22.38 15.44
C SER A 499 17.69 22.22 15.72
N LEU A 500 17.29 21.18 16.46
CA LEU A 500 15.91 20.91 16.84
C LEU A 500 15.30 22.09 17.63
N PHE A 501 15.99 22.58 18.65
CA PHE A 501 15.45 23.67 19.48
C PHE A 501 15.53 25.04 18.83
N THR A 502 16.36 25.27 17.84
CA THR A 502 16.47 26.59 17.19
C THR A 502 15.79 26.68 15.83
N GLY A 503 15.49 25.55 15.19
CA GLY A 503 15.10 25.50 13.78
C GLY A 503 16.20 25.91 12.80
N LYS A 504 17.47 25.93 13.23
CA LYS A 504 18.62 26.36 12.42
C LYS A 504 19.58 25.20 12.17
N TYR A 505 20.32 25.25 11.06
CA TYR A 505 21.41 24.28 10.83
C TYR A 505 22.51 24.39 11.89
N ALA A 506 23.20 23.27 12.16
CA ALA A 506 24.31 23.22 13.12
C ALA A 506 25.40 24.29 12.86
N SER A 507 25.68 24.58 11.58
CA SER A 507 26.58 25.65 11.14
C SER A 507 26.15 27.06 11.61
N SER A 508 24.85 27.25 11.87
CA SER A 508 24.26 28.52 12.32
C SER A 508 24.04 28.58 13.83
N THR A 509 23.96 27.43 14.51
CA THR A 509 23.87 27.38 15.98
C THR A 509 25.23 27.60 16.64
N GLY A 510 26.31 27.22 15.94
CA GLY A 510 27.67 27.19 16.46
C GLY A 510 28.00 25.89 17.22
N MET A 511 27.05 24.95 17.27
CA MET A 511 27.23 23.65 17.91
C MET A 511 27.78 22.65 16.89
N ALA A 512 29.08 22.41 16.93
CA ALA A 512 29.76 21.48 16.01
C ALA A 512 30.14 20.13 16.67
N ILE A 513 30.22 20.07 18.00
CA ILE A 513 30.58 18.88 18.78
C ILE A 513 29.75 18.83 20.07
N ASN A 514 29.74 17.68 20.75
CA ASN A 514 29.01 17.45 22.00
C ASN A 514 29.54 18.24 23.20
N GLU A 515 30.81 18.65 23.16
CA GLU A 515 31.54 19.27 24.26
C GLU A 515 31.46 20.81 24.26
N LEU A 516 30.41 21.37 23.66
CA LEU A 516 30.16 22.81 23.62
C LEU A 516 28.95 23.19 24.46
N ARG A 517 28.96 24.43 24.94
CA ARG A 517 27.79 25.06 25.57
C ARG A 517 27.02 25.83 24.54
N MET A 518 25.72 25.57 24.47
CA MET A 518 24.83 26.29 23.57
C MET A 518 24.78 27.79 23.93
N ASN A 519 24.86 28.64 22.90
CA ASN A 519 24.71 30.09 23.08
C ASN A 519 23.27 30.39 23.53
N PRO A 520 23.06 30.95 24.73
CA PRO A 520 21.72 31.19 25.27
C PRO A 520 20.96 32.30 24.54
N ASN A 521 21.63 33.07 23.67
CA ASN A 521 20.99 34.17 22.93
C ASN A 521 20.19 33.71 21.71
N HIS A 522 20.17 32.42 21.40
CA HIS A 522 19.27 31.91 20.35
C HIS A 522 17.83 31.98 20.84
N ASP A 523 16.94 32.51 19.98
CA ASP A 523 15.51 32.34 20.18
C ASP A 523 15.16 30.90 19.82
N CYS A 524 14.57 30.18 20.76
CA CYS A 524 14.42 28.72 20.72
C CYS A 524 12.95 28.34 20.85
N PHE A 525 12.64 27.11 20.49
CA PHE A 525 11.32 26.52 20.55
C PHE A 525 10.65 26.67 21.93
N GLY A 526 11.39 26.40 23.01
CA GLY A 526 10.92 26.64 24.39
C GLY A 526 10.55 28.11 24.64
N HIS A 527 11.39 29.05 24.22
CA HIS A 527 11.10 30.49 24.34
C HIS A 527 9.85 30.92 23.56
N VAL A 528 9.63 30.36 22.36
CA VAL A 528 8.45 30.65 21.54
C VAL A 528 7.19 30.15 22.24
N LEU A 529 7.17 28.91 22.72
CA LEU A 529 6.03 28.35 23.43
C LEU A 529 5.74 29.08 24.75
N HIS A 530 6.78 29.34 25.54
CA HIS A 530 6.66 30.06 26.81
C HIS A 530 6.04 31.46 26.62
N ARG A 531 6.49 32.23 25.60
CA ARG A 531 5.91 33.55 25.28
C ARG A 531 4.45 33.48 24.84
N ASN A 532 3.97 32.32 24.39
CA ASN A 532 2.59 32.08 23.98
C ASN A 532 1.77 31.38 25.08
N GLY A 533 2.24 31.37 26.33
CA GLY A 533 1.47 30.93 27.50
C GLY A 533 1.55 29.44 27.80
N TYR A 534 2.40 28.68 27.12
CA TYR A 534 2.64 27.27 27.45
C TYR A 534 3.56 27.13 28.66
N GLN A 535 3.22 26.19 29.55
CA GLN A 535 4.15 25.67 30.54
C GLN A 535 5.12 24.71 29.85
N THR A 536 6.39 25.10 29.76
CA THR A 536 7.45 24.37 29.04
C THR A 536 8.33 23.59 30.01
N SER A 537 8.14 22.28 30.05
CA SER A 537 8.83 21.35 30.98
C SER A 537 9.78 20.42 30.25
N TYR A 538 10.82 19.95 30.95
CA TYR A 538 11.86 19.08 30.38
C TYR A 538 12.23 17.94 31.34
N ILE A 539 12.27 16.72 30.82
CA ILE A 539 12.67 15.52 31.54
C ILE A 539 13.74 14.77 30.72
N GLY A 540 14.81 14.33 31.39
CA GLY A 540 15.83 13.45 30.80
C GLY A 540 17.09 14.16 30.30
N LYS A 541 17.65 13.68 29.19
CA LYS A 541 18.98 14.09 28.70
C LYS A 541 18.94 15.46 28.00
N TRP A 542 19.82 16.38 28.40
CA TRP A 542 19.88 17.74 27.84
C TRP A 542 21.00 17.95 26.79
N HIS A 543 22.20 17.43 27.05
CA HIS A 543 23.42 17.49 26.23
C HIS A 543 23.98 18.88 25.82
N LEU A 544 23.22 19.98 25.91
CA LEU A 544 23.60 21.30 25.38
C LEU A 544 24.43 22.16 26.35
N TRP A 545 24.99 21.54 27.40
CA TRP A 545 25.72 22.23 28.47
C TRP A 545 27.09 21.60 28.74
N ALA A 546 28.17 22.15 28.18
CA ALA A 546 29.53 21.74 28.55
C ALA A 546 30.32 22.91 29.12
N ASN A 547 30.83 22.78 30.35
CA ASN A 547 31.62 23.81 31.03
C ASN A 547 33.12 23.44 31.10
N GLN A 548 33.43 22.15 31.13
CA GLN A 548 34.78 21.57 31.09
C GLN A 548 34.77 20.28 30.26
N LEU A 549 35.71 20.17 29.32
CA LEU A 549 35.89 19.00 28.45
C LEU A 549 36.06 17.70 29.27
N GLY A 550 35.30 16.65 28.93
CA GLY A 550 35.47 15.30 29.45
C GLY A 550 35.08 15.06 30.91
N LYS A 551 34.40 16.01 31.58
CA LYS A 551 34.02 15.91 33.01
C LYS A 551 32.51 15.86 33.22
N HIS A 552 31.81 15.08 32.41
CA HIS A 552 30.34 15.07 32.34
C HIS A 552 29.63 14.73 33.66
N ASN A 553 30.27 13.95 34.55
CA ASN A 553 29.67 13.55 35.83
C ASN A 553 29.83 14.59 36.95
N ASP A 554 30.69 15.61 36.78
CA ASP A 554 30.84 16.70 37.75
C ASP A 554 29.60 17.59 37.70
N PRO A 555 28.98 17.99 38.85
CA PRO A 555 27.88 18.95 38.87
C PRO A 555 28.11 20.21 38.03
N GLN A 556 29.35 20.67 37.85
CA GLN A 556 29.65 21.80 36.96
C GLN A 556 29.29 21.54 35.48
N ASN A 557 29.21 20.27 35.07
CA ASN A 557 28.87 19.83 33.72
C ASN A 557 27.59 18.99 33.65
N SER A 558 27.10 18.42 34.76
CA SER A 558 25.87 17.63 34.78
C SER A 558 24.62 18.44 35.13
N TYR A 559 24.78 19.53 35.89
CA TYR A 559 23.68 20.39 36.35
C TYR A 559 23.54 21.65 35.48
N ILE A 560 22.31 21.89 35.03
CA ILE A 560 21.92 23.07 34.25
C ILE A 560 21.16 24.03 35.19
N PRO A 561 21.74 25.19 35.54
CA PRO A 561 21.08 26.14 36.43
C PRO A 561 19.83 26.77 35.79
N PRO A 562 18.81 27.13 36.58
CA PRO A 562 17.65 27.89 36.10
C PRO A 562 18.06 29.16 35.33
N GLY A 563 17.31 29.48 34.28
CA GLY A 563 17.51 30.67 33.46
C GLY A 563 17.92 30.37 32.02
N GLN A 564 18.61 31.32 31.39
CA GLN A 564 18.83 31.40 29.93
C GLN A 564 19.42 30.14 29.25
N HIS A 565 20.01 29.22 30.01
CA HIS A 565 20.61 27.99 29.46
C HIS A 565 19.66 26.80 29.40
N ARG A 566 18.44 26.91 29.94
CA ARG A 566 17.35 25.97 29.72
C ARG A 566 16.53 26.31 28.46
N LEU A 567 16.93 27.34 27.71
CA LEU A 567 16.38 27.71 26.39
C LEU A 567 14.84 27.84 26.36
N GLY A 568 14.26 28.33 27.45
CA GLY A 568 12.83 28.56 27.61
C GLY A 568 12.06 27.36 28.17
N PHE A 569 12.72 26.30 28.62
CA PHE A 569 12.13 25.24 29.45
C PHE A 569 12.25 25.60 30.94
N ASP A 570 11.45 26.60 31.35
CA ASP A 570 11.46 27.16 32.71
C ASP A 570 10.40 26.54 33.63
N GLY A 571 9.65 25.54 33.15
CA GLY A 571 8.66 24.77 33.90
C GLY A 571 9.27 23.65 34.75
N GLU A 572 8.62 22.48 34.78
CA GLU A 572 9.17 21.34 35.52
C GLU A 572 10.48 20.87 34.87
N TRP A 573 11.54 20.79 35.67
CA TRP A 573 12.88 20.40 35.21
C TRP A 573 13.37 19.20 36.01
N SER A 574 13.47 18.06 35.33
CA SER A 574 14.04 16.82 35.87
C SER A 574 15.03 16.26 34.86
N ALA A 575 16.19 16.90 34.74
CA ALA A 575 17.13 16.64 33.64
C ALA A 575 18.57 16.53 34.11
N TYR A 576 19.39 15.89 33.28
CA TYR A 576 20.85 15.85 33.42
C TYR A 576 21.48 16.24 32.07
N ASN A 577 22.72 16.71 32.11
CA ASN A 577 23.39 17.05 30.86
C ASN A 577 23.77 15.80 30.03
N PHE A 578 24.65 14.95 30.54
CA PHE A 578 25.13 13.76 29.82
C PHE A 578 25.67 12.69 30.76
N HIS A 579 25.20 11.46 30.60
CA HIS A 579 25.78 10.23 31.15
C HIS A 579 25.23 9.00 30.39
N HIS A 580 25.81 7.82 30.64
CA HIS A 580 25.38 6.52 30.10
C HIS A 580 25.08 5.51 31.23
N LEU A 581 24.44 5.99 32.29
CA LEU A 581 23.96 5.17 33.40
C LEU A 581 22.49 4.88 33.16
N TYR A 582 22.10 3.63 32.91
CA TYR A 582 20.68 3.25 32.77
C TYR A 582 20.10 2.59 34.01
N PHE A 583 20.94 2.04 34.89
CA PHE A 583 20.56 1.68 36.25
C PHE A 583 21.17 2.67 37.24
N ASP A 584 20.39 3.06 38.26
CA ASP A 584 20.77 4.09 39.23
C ASP A 584 21.17 5.42 38.58
N ALA A 585 20.49 5.77 37.50
CA ALA A 585 20.62 7.06 36.81
C ALA A 585 20.31 8.22 37.77
N TYR A 586 20.70 9.43 37.42
CA TYR A 586 20.39 10.59 38.23
C TYR A 586 19.94 11.78 37.39
N TYR A 587 19.16 12.65 38.00
CA TYR A 587 18.79 13.93 37.40
C TYR A 587 18.96 15.06 38.41
N HIS A 588 18.88 16.28 37.89
CA HIS A 588 18.89 17.50 38.68
C HIS A 588 17.57 18.25 38.51
N LYS A 589 17.17 18.95 39.58
CA LYS A 589 16.09 19.95 39.53
C LYS A 589 16.70 21.35 39.47
N ASP A 590 16.39 22.22 40.42
CA ASP A 590 16.90 23.58 40.52
C ASP A 590 18.12 23.73 41.43
N SER A 591 18.78 22.61 41.73
CA SER A 591 20.00 22.57 42.53
C SER A 591 21.00 21.56 41.92
N PRO A 592 22.31 21.70 42.21
CA PRO A 592 23.34 20.76 41.76
C PRO A 592 23.27 19.38 42.46
N GLU A 593 22.32 19.19 43.37
CA GLU A 593 22.09 17.90 44.03
C GLU A 593 21.69 16.84 42.98
N LYS A 594 22.30 15.66 43.09
CA LYS A 594 21.93 14.51 42.25
C LYS A 594 20.81 13.75 42.93
N ILE A 595 19.67 13.66 42.26
CA ILE A 595 18.54 12.84 42.70
C ILE A 595 18.64 11.53 41.93
N VAL A 596 18.82 10.42 42.65
CA VAL A 596 18.90 9.09 42.05
C VAL A 596 17.51 8.66 41.61
N LEU A 597 17.41 8.22 40.35
CA LEU A 597 16.24 7.61 39.76
C LEU A 597 16.33 6.09 39.97
N PRO A 598 15.46 5.49 40.78
CA PRO A 598 15.53 4.06 41.08
C PRO A 598 15.13 3.23 39.85
N GLY A 599 15.79 2.09 39.66
CA GLY A 599 15.46 1.16 38.58
C GLY A 599 16.07 1.56 37.24
N TYR A 600 15.35 1.23 36.16
CA TYR A 600 15.79 1.48 34.79
C TYR A 600 15.38 2.89 34.35
N GLU A 601 16.32 3.64 33.76
CA GLU A 601 16.15 5.07 33.48
C GLU A 601 14.92 5.40 32.61
N PRO A 602 14.70 4.77 31.44
CA PRO A 602 13.52 5.04 30.61
C PRO A 602 12.20 4.88 31.37
N ASP A 603 12.09 3.85 32.21
CA ASP A 603 10.89 3.58 33.00
C ASP A 603 10.63 4.71 33.99
N GLY A 604 11.67 5.12 34.73
CA GLY A 604 11.56 6.19 35.74
C GLY A 604 11.37 7.58 35.12
N GLN A 605 11.95 7.86 33.96
CA GLN A 605 11.69 9.11 33.23
C GLN A 605 10.24 9.15 32.70
N THR A 606 9.72 8.00 32.27
CA THR A 606 8.32 7.84 31.87
C THR A 606 7.38 8.02 33.06
N ASP A 607 7.72 7.49 34.23
CA ASP A 607 6.97 7.74 35.47
C ASP A 607 6.88 9.24 35.78
N LEU A 608 8.01 9.95 35.74
CA LEU A 608 8.05 11.40 35.96
C LEU A 608 7.19 12.16 34.93
N ALA A 609 7.17 11.72 33.68
CA ALA A 609 6.35 12.31 32.62
C ALA A 609 4.85 12.07 32.85
N ILE A 610 4.44 10.84 33.21
CA ILE A 610 3.04 10.51 33.53
C ILE A 610 2.58 11.32 34.75
N ASP A 611 3.40 11.39 35.80
CA ASP A 611 3.16 12.20 36.98
C ASP A 611 2.96 13.69 36.64
N TYR A 612 3.77 14.22 35.72
CA TYR A 612 3.59 15.58 35.21
C TYR A 612 2.25 15.73 34.47
N LEU A 613 1.93 14.81 33.54
CA LEU A 613 0.69 14.85 32.76
C LEU A 613 -0.55 14.81 33.66
N GLN A 614 -0.53 14.00 34.73
CA GLN A 614 -1.62 13.94 35.72
C GLN A 614 -1.83 15.29 36.42
N ARG A 615 -0.76 16.03 36.73
CA ARG A 615 -0.88 17.38 37.30
C ARG A 615 -1.33 18.39 36.26
N ALA A 616 -0.72 18.35 35.08
CA ALA A 616 -0.97 19.29 33.99
C ALA A 616 -2.40 19.19 33.44
N SER A 617 -3.00 18.00 33.40
CA SER A 617 -4.38 17.76 32.94
C SER A 617 -5.44 18.48 33.77
N THR A 618 -5.11 18.84 35.02
CA THR A 618 -6.00 19.58 35.92
C THR A 618 -5.82 21.10 35.84
N SER A 619 -4.86 21.59 35.03
CA SER A 619 -4.58 23.01 34.86
C SER A 619 -5.30 23.60 33.65
N ASP A 620 -5.73 24.86 33.75
CA ASP A 620 -6.28 25.61 32.62
C ASP A 620 -5.19 26.11 31.64
N ASN A 621 -3.90 26.03 32.02
CA ASN A 621 -2.80 26.48 31.18
C ASN A 621 -2.39 25.39 30.19
N PRO A 622 -2.11 25.74 28.92
CA PRO A 622 -1.54 24.79 27.98
C PRO A 622 -0.13 24.38 28.41
N PHE A 623 0.29 23.17 28.04
CA PHE A 623 1.60 22.64 28.43
C PHE A 623 2.37 22.09 27.22
N ALA A 624 3.68 22.03 27.37
CA ALA A 624 4.62 21.42 26.46
C ALA A 624 5.67 20.66 27.28
N LEU A 625 5.61 19.34 27.25
CA LEU A 625 6.61 18.47 27.88
C LEU A 625 7.56 17.94 26.81
N PHE A 626 8.86 18.10 27.05
CA PHE A 626 9.92 17.46 26.27
C PHE A 626 10.58 16.36 27.12
N LEU A 627 10.48 15.11 26.66
CA LEU A 627 11.00 13.93 27.32
C LEU A 627 12.12 13.33 26.47
N SER A 628 13.37 13.41 26.92
CA SER A 628 14.55 12.93 26.19
C SER A 628 15.14 11.68 26.84
N ILE A 629 14.86 10.52 26.25
CA ILE A 629 15.20 9.20 26.76
C ILE A 629 16.58 8.76 26.27
N GLY A 630 17.37 8.21 27.19
CA GLY A 630 18.76 7.84 26.99
C GLY A 630 19.00 6.57 26.15
N THR A 631 18.00 5.71 26.00
CA THR A 631 18.08 4.43 25.26
C THR A 631 17.55 4.58 23.84
N PRO A 632 17.93 3.70 22.89
CA PRO A 632 18.89 2.57 22.95
C PRO A 632 20.38 2.94 22.72
N HIS A 633 20.97 3.81 23.54
CA HIS A 633 22.38 4.19 23.45
C HIS A 633 23.32 3.20 24.17
N ASP A 634 24.60 3.17 23.77
CA ASP A 634 25.62 2.35 24.44
C ASP A 634 25.85 2.83 25.89
N PRO A 635 26.26 1.93 26.82
CA PRO A 635 26.83 0.60 26.59
C PRO A 635 25.80 -0.52 26.39
N TRP A 636 25.98 -1.33 25.33
CA TRP A 636 25.14 -2.49 25.01
C TRP A 636 25.68 -3.77 25.63
N THR A 637 25.52 -3.86 26.95
CA THR A 637 25.84 -5.07 27.70
C THR A 637 24.58 -5.66 28.30
N GLN A 638 24.52 -6.98 28.44
CA GLN A 638 23.34 -7.70 28.95
C GLN A 638 22.88 -7.20 30.33
N ASP A 639 23.81 -6.77 31.18
CA ASP A 639 23.53 -6.21 32.51
C ASP A 639 23.01 -4.77 32.50
N ASN A 640 22.97 -4.13 31.33
CA ASN A 640 22.58 -2.72 31.17
C ASN A 640 21.21 -2.56 30.48
N VAL A 641 20.41 -3.62 30.44
CA VAL A 641 19.01 -3.65 29.99
C VAL A 641 18.21 -4.54 30.96
N PRO A 642 16.90 -4.32 31.20
CA PRO A 642 16.15 -5.18 32.10
C PRO A 642 16.15 -6.64 31.61
N PRO A 643 16.28 -7.62 32.53
CA PRO A 643 16.37 -9.03 32.14
C PRO A 643 15.18 -9.52 31.31
N ALA A 644 13.97 -9.03 31.59
CA ALA A 644 12.77 -9.40 30.84
C ALA A 644 12.85 -8.97 29.37
N ASP A 645 13.33 -7.75 29.11
CA ASP A 645 13.47 -7.21 27.75
C ASP A 645 14.57 -7.95 26.98
N TYR A 646 15.69 -8.29 27.64
CA TYR A 646 16.74 -9.10 27.01
C TYR A 646 16.27 -10.51 26.64
N GLU A 647 15.48 -11.15 27.53
CA GLU A 647 14.97 -12.51 27.32
C GLU A 647 14.09 -12.63 26.07
N MET A 648 13.41 -11.55 25.66
CA MET A 648 12.64 -11.51 24.39
C MET A 648 13.52 -11.78 23.16
N PHE A 649 14.79 -11.41 23.24
CA PHE A 649 15.71 -11.48 22.10
C PHE A 649 16.79 -12.55 22.27
N LYS A 650 16.86 -13.30 23.36
CA LYS A 650 17.98 -14.23 23.65
C LYS A 650 18.26 -15.28 22.57
N ASP A 651 17.20 -15.74 21.88
CA ASP A 651 17.26 -16.79 20.86
C ASP A 651 17.15 -16.22 19.43
N VAL A 652 17.13 -14.88 19.28
CA VAL A 652 17.06 -14.20 17.99
C VAL A 652 18.46 -14.14 17.35
N ASP A 653 18.56 -14.43 16.06
CA ASP A 653 19.81 -14.31 15.32
C ASP A 653 20.00 -12.89 14.77
N PHE A 654 21.16 -12.30 15.03
CA PHE A 654 21.54 -10.95 14.59
C PHE A 654 22.75 -11.02 13.65
N PRO A 655 22.54 -11.18 12.33
CA PRO A 655 23.60 -11.15 11.36
C PRO A 655 24.21 -9.75 11.27
N LEU A 656 25.47 -9.70 10.83
CA LEU A 656 26.15 -8.44 10.58
C LEU A 656 25.44 -7.64 9.46
N PRO A 657 25.50 -6.29 9.49
CA PRO A 657 24.90 -5.45 8.46
C PRO A 657 25.35 -5.83 7.04
N PRO A 658 24.50 -5.70 6.01
CA PRO A 658 24.84 -6.10 4.63
C PRO A 658 26.08 -5.41 4.05
N ASN A 659 26.40 -4.22 4.55
CA ASN A 659 27.56 -3.42 4.16
C ASN A 659 28.67 -3.41 5.24
N TYR A 660 28.66 -4.40 6.13
CA TYR A 660 29.74 -4.66 7.08
C TYR A 660 31.09 -4.82 6.37
N ARG A 661 32.17 -4.34 7.00
CA ARG A 661 33.55 -4.51 6.51
C ARG A 661 34.45 -5.04 7.62
N ASP A 662 35.29 -6.01 7.28
CA ASP A 662 36.29 -6.58 8.19
C ASP A 662 37.44 -5.62 8.53
N GLU A 663 37.69 -4.65 7.66
CA GLU A 663 38.67 -3.59 7.87
C GLU A 663 38.02 -2.36 8.49
N ASN A 664 38.77 -1.59 9.27
CA ASN A 664 38.28 -0.31 9.79
C ASN A 664 38.27 0.74 8.68
N ASP A 665 37.28 1.63 8.67
CA ASP A 665 37.28 2.76 7.73
C ASP A 665 38.56 3.61 7.93
N PRO A 666 39.40 3.79 6.89
CA PRO A 666 40.64 4.57 6.98
C PRO A 666 40.41 6.05 7.31
N TYR A 667 39.17 6.55 7.15
CA TYR A 667 38.76 7.90 7.49
C TYR A 667 38.02 7.99 8.83
N SER A 668 38.01 6.92 9.63
CA SER A 668 37.43 6.93 10.97
C SER A 668 38.38 7.62 11.97
N ASP A 669 37.81 8.31 12.96
CA ASP A 669 38.60 8.81 14.08
C ASP A 669 39.21 7.65 14.87
N THR A 670 40.36 7.87 15.49
CA THR A 670 41.09 6.81 16.22
C THR A 670 40.26 6.16 17.33
N TRP A 671 39.35 6.92 17.96
CA TRP A 671 38.47 6.43 19.02
C TRP A 671 37.28 5.61 18.50
N ALA A 672 36.99 5.66 17.19
CA ALA A 672 35.90 4.93 16.53
C ALA A 672 36.40 3.67 15.77
N ILE A 673 37.67 3.32 15.93
CA ILE A 673 38.30 2.10 15.39
C ILE A 673 37.84 0.89 16.22
N MET A 674 37.28 -0.13 15.57
CA MET A 674 36.87 -1.36 16.25
C MET A 674 38.06 -2.30 16.44
N SER A 675 38.22 -2.76 17.68
CA SER A 675 39.07 -3.89 18.05
C SER A 675 38.47 -5.23 17.64
N ALA A 676 39.29 -6.28 17.62
CA ALA A 676 38.82 -7.64 17.34
C ALA A 676 37.76 -8.12 18.36
N ALA A 677 37.88 -7.69 19.63
CA ALA A 677 36.92 -8.03 20.68
C ALA A 677 35.55 -7.37 20.44
N GLU A 678 35.54 -6.09 20.03
CA GLU A 678 34.30 -5.38 19.72
C GLU A 678 33.62 -5.96 18.48
N ARG A 679 34.39 -6.33 17.45
CA ARG A 679 33.85 -7.02 16.26
C ARG A 679 33.17 -8.33 16.62
N ALA A 680 33.77 -9.11 17.53
CA ALA A 680 33.17 -10.34 18.03
C ALA A 680 31.90 -10.10 18.88
N ALA A 681 31.74 -8.91 19.45
CA ALA A 681 30.62 -8.54 20.29
C ALA A 681 29.43 -7.93 19.52
N LEU A 682 29.57 -7.63 18.21
CA LEU A 682 28.53 -6.96 17.42
C LEU A 682 27.15 -7.64 17.49
N PRO A 683 27.02 -8.97 17.34
CA PRO A 683 25.70 -9.62 17.44
C PRO A 683 25.07 -9.44 18.83
N GLU A 684 25.89 -9.44 19.88
CA GLU A 684 25.42 -9.23 21.25
C GLU A 684 25.02 -7.77 21.50
N TRP A 685 25.77 -6.81 20.94
CA TRP A 685 25.41 -5.40 20.98
C TRP A 685 24.08 -5.12 20.28
N MET A 686 23.86 -5.71 19.10
CA MET A 686 22.59 -5.64 18.39
C MET A 686 21.47 -6.23 19.23
N ARG A 687 21.67 -7.41 19.85
CA ARG A 687 20.66 -8.02 20.73
C ARG A 687 20.23 -7.09 21.87
N VAL A 688 21.19 -6.48 22.57
CA VAL A 688 20.90 -5.55 23.66
C VAL A 688 20.26 -4.26 23.14
N TYR A 689 20.69 -3.74 21.98
CA TYR A 689 20.05 -2.59 21.32
C TYR A 689 18.56 -2.85 21.08
N TYR A 690 18.21 -3.99 20.50
CA TYR A 690 16.82 -4.37 20.23
C TYR A 690 16.00 -4.56 21.52
N ALA A 691 16.62 -5.13 22.57
CA ALA A 691 16.00 -5.21 23.89
C ALA A 691 15.71 -3.82 24.49
N MET A 692 16.66 -2.89 24.38
CA MET A 692 16.46 -1.50 24.81
C MET A 692 15.37 -0.79 23.99
N THR A 693 15.26 -1.09 22.69
CA THR A 693 14.21 -0.56 21.82
C THR A 693 12.82 -1.09 22.20
N ALA A 694 12.69 -2.37 22.54
CA ALA A 694 11.42 -2.94 23.01
C ALA A 694 10.96 -2.33 24.34
N ASN A 695 11.88 -2.06 25.26
CA ASN A 695 11.56 -1.34 26.50
C ASN A 695 11.11 0.11 26.22
N LEU A 696 11.77 0.78 25.26
CA LEU A 696 11.38 2.13 24.85
C LEU A 696 9.95 2.12 24.28
N ASP A 697 9.63 1.18 23.41
CA ASP A 697 8.28 0.99 22.85
C ASP A 697 7.22 0.85 23.94
N TRP A 698 7.46 -0.05 24.89
CA TRP A 698 6.57 -0.24 26.04
C TRP A 698 6.34 1.06 26.82
N ASN A 699 7.39 1.86 27.02
CA ASN A 699 7.27 3.17 27.68
C ASN A 699 6.49 4.20 26.84
N ILE A 700 6.59 4.17 25.51
CA ILE A 700 5.73 4.96 24.63
C ILE A 700 4.26 4.54 24.78
N GLY A 701 3.98 3.24 24.81
CA GLY A 701 2.63 2.72 25.07
C GLY A 701 2.05 3.24 26.38
N ARG A 702 2.84 3.22 27.47
CA ARG A 702 2.45 3.78 28.77
C ARG A 702 2.10 5.27 28.71
N LEU A 703 2.86 6.07 27.96
CA LEU A 703 2.61 7.50 27.80
C LEU A 703 1.32 7.76 27.00
N LEU A 704 1.12 7.01 25.91
CA LEU A 704 -0.09 7.12 25.08
C LEU A 704 -1.33 6.75 25.90
N GLN A 705 -1.27 5.65 26.64
CA GLN A 705 -2.36 5.24 27.54
C GLN A 705 -2.64 6.31 28.61
N ALA A 706 -1.61 6.91 29.20
CA ALA A 706 -1.81 7.98 30.19
C ALA A 706 -2.49 9.22 29.57
N VAL A 707 -2.15 9.58 28.33
CA VAL A 707 -2.82 10.66 27.59
C VAL A 707 -4.30 10.34 27.36
N ASP A 708 -4.61 9.09 27.02
CA ASP A 708 -5.99 8.63 26.81
C ASP A 708 -6.79 8.62 28.12
N ASP A 709 -6.24 8.04 29.19
CA ASP A 709 -6.88 7.94 30.51
C ASP A 709 -7.19 9.32 31.12
N LEU A 710 -6.34 10.31 30.85
CA LEU A 710 -6.51 11.68 31.30
C LEU A 710 -7.46 12.50 30.40
N GLY A 711 -8.02 11.91 29.34
CA GLY A 711 -8.91 12.60 28.40
C GLY A 711 -8.21 13.68 27.58
N LEU A 712 -6.88 13.62 27.46
CA LEU A 712 -6.06 14.61 26.77
C LEU A 712 -5.92 14.34 25.26
N ARG A 713 -6.36 13.17 24.80
CA ARG A 713 -6.14 12.65 23.43
C ARG A 713 -6.56 13.58 22.30
N ASP A 714 -7.69 14.25 22.45
CA ASP A 714 -8.25 15.12 21.39
C ASP A 714 -7.63 16.53 21.38
N ASN A 715 -6.86 16.88 22.40
CA ASN A 715 -6.32 18.21 22.60
C ASN A 715 -4.79 18.21 22.76
N THR A 716 -4.15 17.09 22.48
CA THR A 716 -2.70 16.89 22.62
C THR A 716 -2.06 16.47 21.30
N ILE A 717 -1.00 17.18 20.91
CA ILE A 717 -0.08 16.75 19.86
C ILE A 717 1.04 15.94 20.52
N PHE A 718 1.21 14.71 20.05
CA PHE A 718 2.32 13.84 20.46
C PHE A 718 3.30 13.73 19.30
N VAL A 719 4.58 13.95 19.58
CA VAL A 719 5.69 13.84 18.63
C VAL A 719 6.70 12.85 19.15
N PHE A 720 7.03 11.84 18.34
CA PHE A 720 8.13 10.92 18.62
C PHE A 720 9.22 11.16 17.57
N THR A 721 10.49 11.25 18.00
CA THR A 721 11.65 11.40 17.11
C THR A 721 12.94 10.91 17.76
N SER A 722 14.03 10.83 16.99
CA SER A 722 15.36 10.47 17.50
C SER A 722 16.48 11.26 16.82
N ASP A 723 17.66 11.29 17.43
CA ASP A 723 18.78 12.13 17.01
C ASP A 723 19.65 11.56 15.89
N HIS A 724 20.01 10.27 15.94
CA HIS A 724 20.83 9.58 14.92
C HIS A 724 20.86 8.05 15.11
N GLY A 725 21.12 7.30 14.03
CA GLY A 725 21.32 5.84 14.07
C GLY A 725 22.73 5.42 14.47
N GLU A 726 23.12 4.17 14.16
CA GLU A 726 24.45 3.64 14.44
C GLU A 726 24.94 2.65 13.38
N MET A 727 26.28 2.53 13.28
CA MET A 727 26.93 1.73 12.25
C MET A 727 26.91 0.20 12.52
N PHE A 728 27.07 -0.27 13.77
CA PHE A 728 27.29 -1.70 14.10
C PHE A 728 28.29 -2.44 13.15
N GLY A 729 29.36 -1.76 12.75
CA GLY A 729 30.38 -2.30 11.84
C GLY A 729 30.09 -2.12 10.34
N ALA A 730 28.92 -1.58 9.97
CA ALA A 730 28.67 -1.06 8.63
C ALA A 730 29.79 -0.11 8.20
N GLN A 731 30.24 -0.27 6.96
CA GLN A 731 31.37 0.48 6.38
C GLN A 731 32.67 0.38 7.19
N GLY A 732 32.79 -0.57 8.12
CA GLY A 732 33.98 -0.73 8.98
C GLY A 732 34.04 0.28 10.13
N ARG A 733 32.90 0.86 10.55
CA ARG A 733 32.84 1.85 11.64
C ARG A 733 32.09 1.35 12.86
N ARG A 734 32.56 1.79 14.04
CA ARG A 734 31.81 1.64 15.30
C ARG A 734 30.74 2.71 15.49
N ALA A 735 31.05 3.96 15.12
CA ALA A 735 30.30 5.15 15.55
C ALA A 735 29.74 5.98 14.39
N LYS A 736 28.58 6.62 14.65
CA LYS A 736 27.73 7.41 13.76
C LYS A 736 28.27 8.75 13.22
N ASN A 737 29.51 9.16 13.48
CA ASN A 737 29.98 10.53 13.16
C ASN A 737 30.25 10.79 11.65
N ILE A 738 29.35 10.37 10.76
CA ILE A 738 29.47 10.45 9.31
C ILE A 738 28.08 10.46 8.68
N PHE A 739 27.95 10.99 7.47
CA PHE A 739 26.67 11.08 6.75
C PHE A 739 26.37 9.83 5.91
N TYR A 740 26.65 8.64 6.45
CA TYR A 740 26.10 7.40 5.89
C TYR A 740 24.64 7.26 6.31
N GLU A 741 23.86 6.50 5.54
CA GLU A 741 22.43 6.35 5.78
C GLU A 741 22.14 5.74 7.17
N GLU A 742 22.97 4.83 7.66
CA GLU A 742 22.87 4.23 8.99
C GLU A 742 23.16 5.23 10.13
N ALA A 743 23.86 6.32 9.82
CA ALA A 743 24.35 7.30 10.78
C ALA A 743 23.59 8.64 10.75
N GLY A 744 23.34 9.19 9.55
CA GLY A 744 22.48 10.35 9.32
C GLY A 744 20.98 10.00 9.32
N ALA A 745 20.67 8.70 9.31
CA ALA A 745 19.36 8.04 9.33
C ALA A 745 18.50 8.32 8.07
N ARG A 746 17.78 7.28 7.61
CA ARG A 746 17.16 7.25 6.27
C ARG A 746 16.08 6.16 6.13
N SER A 747 14.86 6.60 5.83
CA SER A 747 13.66 5.78 5.63
C SER A 747 13.46 5.19 4.24
N ILE A 748 12.36 4.44 4.03
CA ILE A 748 11.77 4.24 2.69
C ILE A 748 10.27 4.58 2.57
N SER A 749 9.30 3.72 2.92
CA SER A 749 7.88 3.93 2.53
C SER A 749 6.81 3.39 3.48
N CYS A 750 6.11 4.30 4.16
CA CYS A 750 4.77 4.07 4.70
C CYS A 750 3.85 5.17 4.13
N PRO A 751 2.66 4.84 3.57
CA PRO A 751 1.85 5.81 2.84
C PRO A 751 1.17 6.83 3.76
N VAL A 752 1.30 8.12 3.41
CA VAL A 752 0.52 9.20 4.03
C VAL A 752 -0.94 9.02 3.61
N ALA A 753 -1.80 8.62 4.55
CA ALA A 753 -3.24 8.77 4.39
C ALA A 753 -3.55 10.24 4.09
N ALA A 754 -4.12 10.50 2.92
CA ALA A 754 -4.58 11.83 2.53
C ALA A 754 -5.59 12.33 3.58
N ALA A 755 -5.19 13.33 4.34
CA ALA A 755 -6.07 14.05 5.25
C ALA A 755 -7.17 14.75 4.45
N ASN A 756 -8.36 14.15 4.37
CA ASN A 756 -9.59 14.85 4.02
C ASN A 756 -10.77 14.34 4.86
N SER A 757 -10.83 14.80 6.09
CA SER A 757 -12.09 15.15 6.73
C SER A 757 -11.90 16.45 7.50
N GLY A 758 -12.87 17.35 7.44
CA GLY A 758 -12.81 18.65 8.12
C GLY A 758 -12.49 18.48 9.61
N ARG A 759 -11.42 19.15 10.06
CA ARG A 759 -10.65 19.00 11.32
C ARG A 759 -9.39 18.16 11.14
N THR A 760 -8.38 18.76 10.52
CA THR A 760 -6.99 18.29 10.50
C THR A 760 -6.51 18.00 11.93
N ARG A 761 -6.30 16.72 12.28
CA ARG A 761 -5.70 16.29 13.55
C ARG A 761 -4.21 16.03 13.29
N LEU A 762 -3.34 16.92 13.77
CA LEU A 762 -1.88 16.75 13.67
C LEU A 762 -1.40 15.82 14.79
N ARG A 763 -1.14 14.56 14.46
CA ARG A 763 -0.28 13.64 15.22
C ARG A 763 0.95 13.41 14.34
N CYS A 764 2.16 13.55 14.86
CA CYS A 764 3.36 13.64 14.02
C CYS A 764 4.42 12.68 14.54
N VAL A 765 4.70 11.59 13.84
CA VAL A 765 5.90 10.77 14.04
C VAL A 765 6.96 11.35 13.11
N LEU A 766 7.97 12.01 13.66
CA LEU A 766 9.17 12.35 12.91
C LEU A 766 10.12 11.17 13.07
N GLU A 767 10.32 10.37 12.03
CA GLU A 767 11.03 9.08 12.11
C GLU A 767 12.36 9.17 12.88
N HIS A 768 12.69 8.11 13.64
CA HIS A 768 14.02 7.48 13.75
C HIS A 768 14.06 6.53 14.97
N THR A 769 14.58 5.31 14.81
CA THR A 769 15.12 4.47 15.90
C THR A 769 16.60 4.75 16.03
N GLY A 770 16.93 5.88 16.64
CA GLY A 770 18.28 6.28 16.94
C GLY A 770 18.60 6.09 18.41
N HIS A 771 19.83 6.39 18.81
CA HIS A 771 20.28 6.08 20.17
C HIS A 771 19.48 6.80 21.28
N HIS A 772 18.84 7.93 20.99
CA HIS A 772 18.06 8.69 21.97
C HIS A 772 16.70 9.07 21.42
N ALA A 773 15.63 8.67 22.10
CA ALA A 773 14.28 9.05 21.72
C ALA A 773 13.87 10.36 22.41
N ASP A 774 13.38 11.31 21.62
CA ASP A 774 12.76 12.53 22.09
C ASP A 774 11.24 12.44 21.86
N VAL A 775 10.49 12.54 22.94
CA VAL A 775 9.02 12.59 22.94
C VAL A 775 8.58 14.00 23.31
N VAL A 776 7.73 14.60 22.49
CA VAL A 776 7.16 15.92 22.76
C VAL A 776 5.65 15.86 22.85
N VAL A 777 5.12 16.35 23.96
CA VAL A 777 3.68 16.27 24.32
C VAL A 777 3.15 17.68 24.56
N TYR A 778 2.30 18.18 23.67
CA TYR A 778 1.77 19.55 23.70
C TYR A 778 0.25 19.56 23.80
N ALA A 779 -0.35 20.25 24.77
CA ALA A 779 -1.81 20.43 24.81
C ALA A 779 -2.23 21.90 24.69
N LYS A 780 -3.29 22.19 23.92
CA LYS A 780 -3.83 23.55 23.75
C LYS A 780 -4.85 23.88 24.85
N SER A 781 -5.10 25.17 25.15
CA SER A 781 -6.30 25.55 25.91
C SER A 781 -7.49 25.70 24.95
N ALA A 782 -8.72 25.46 25.45
CA ALA A 782 -9.95 25.47 24.66
C ALA A 782 -10.28 26.82 23.96
N ASP A 783 -9.52 27.89 24.21
CA ASP A 783 -9.86 29.25 23.80
C ASP A 783 -8.83 29.98 22.91
N SER A 784 -7.79 29.30 22.41
CA SER A 784 -6.78 29.94 21.54
C SER A 784 -6.80 29.43 20.09
N ARG A 785 -7.63 30.09 19.26
CA ARG A 785 -7.61 29.96 17.80
C ARG A 785 -6.37 30.64 17.21
N GLY A 786 -5.23 29.93 17.19
CA GLY A 786 -4.05 30.37 16.44
C GLY A 786 -2.74 29.80 16.97
N CYS A 787 -2.40 28.59 16.53
CA CYS A 787 -1.03 28.08 16.39
C CYS A 787 -1.11 26.92 15.41
#